data_AF-A0A8T5Y673-F1
#
_entry.id   AF-A0A8T5Y673-F1
#
_cell.length_a   1.000
_cell.length_b   1.000
_cell.length_c   1.000
_cell.angle_alpha   90.00
_cell.angle_beta   90.00
_cell.angle_gamma   90.00
#
_symmetry.space_group_name_H-M   'P 1'
#
loop_
_entity.id
_entity.type
_entity.pdbx_description
1 polymer ?
#
loop_
_entity_poly.entity_id
_entity_poly.type
_entity_poly.pdbx_seq_one_letter_code
_entity_poly.pdbx_strand_id
1 'polypeptide(L)'
;MNDTKALVLETVTGLARFLHGCQVITGDIEVDVPDGETISVDYQFLRRDPGPYPLEVRRQGADIWLRAIESEAWHGPLVADSFVRVFPGRGIRNPARGGGGITFRYPGGAETGRVILEAYDRGGIWDDLPNMEVFIYEPQVAATFYADAYSAWIFAWLASRGEKQYREPAAMALDFVQRIYPVYTPMIMDGLNHSDFKNPAFIEAVEELAVDWAQPEQLERWRKLFPGMVNDDAYSPTNVHALRYHWRAVRQYYTGLTGAEPQQYLKRVFADATDDGLIHDNNTSELSFGGHTDAHDLTYHLYTLACLVRGYQYLPLPEVLATIERGANFSLSLTTSGGEVSYLGRGANNVYHLASAFYTFAFMAKQQVEQAGRFRRAATLILNYIRGFQQESGEIATALNRYPEERMGWNHCHTPYNGLTAYLLAQALPLLTEEGEQSLVLEGKAKLLYPEARYAAVSTKDYYAVFFGGNALSYPWSGCHKTGVAGLAHLGVQGRPGQLPILEQSLREGEWSTGDLPDVVSADGDTAVPAGLGSLQEEADGFSLELEYGGFQARQVYRPEANGLLLETTLVCLNPGHYQLAGLPTISVLVDSGWRHEVSDKLVTCSGPNGNLRLEVLDVSEPGEWQTFEESSTARGLHSKLARVVDREFSVGDTLTCRVRITVGI
;
A
#
# COMPACT_ATOMS: atom_id res chain seq x y z
N MET A 1 21.16 8.38 15.99
CA MET A 1 21.15 6.93 15.69
C MET A 1 20.83 6.02 16.86
N ASN A 2 21.35 6.22 18.09
CA ASN A 2 20.69 5.65 19.29
C ASN A 2 19.21 6.04 19.32
N ASP A 3 18.92 7.25 18.83
CA ASP A 3 17.57 7.72 18.55
C ASP A 3 16.84 6.83 17.52
N THR A 4 17.38 6.59 16.31
CA THR A 4 16.72 5.76 15.27
C THR A 4 16.27 4.39 15.78
N LYS A 5 17.12 3.65 16.51
CA LYS A 5 16.73 2.35 17.09
C LYS A 5 15.60 2.49 18.10
N ALA A 6 15.65 3.51 18.97
CA ALA A 6 14.61 3.80 19.94
C ALA A 6 13.30 4.19 19.25
N LEU A 7 13.36 5.01 18.20
CA LEU A 7 12.22 5.42 17.39
C LEU A 7 11.57 4.23 16.69
N VAL A 8 12.36 3.33 16.09
CA VAL A 8 11.80 2.10 15.50
C VAL A 8 11.09 1.26 16.57
N LEU A 9 11.71 1.08 17.74
CA LEU A 9 11.12 0.31 18.82
C LEU A 9 9.81 0.95 19.32
N GLU A 10 9.77 2.27 19.48
CA GLU A 10 8.58 3.03 19.84
C GLU A 10 7.46 2.81 18.82
N THR A 11 7.75 3.03 17.53
CA THR A 11 6.79 2.88 16.45
C THR A 11 6.24 1.46 16.36
N VAL A 12 7.11 0.44 16.40
CA VAL A 12 6.71 -0.98 16.38
C VAL A 12 5.86 -1.32 17.61
N THR A 13 6.21 -0.82 18.80
CA THR A 13 5.44 -1.06 20.02
C THR A 13 4.06 -0.40 19.97
N GLY A 14 3.96 0.80 19.39
CA GLY A 14 2.68 1.46 19.12
C GLY A 14 1.79 0.61 18.20
N LEU A 15 2.33 0.17 17.07
CA LEU A 15 1.63 -0.70 16.13
C LEU A 15 1.19 -2.02 16.77
N ALA A 16 2.06 -2.65 17.58
CA ALA A 16 1.73 -3.87 18.30
C ALA A 16 0.60 -3.66 19.31
N ARG A 17 0.56 -2.52 20.01
CA ARG A 17 -0.55 -2.17 20.91
C ARG A 17 -1.87 -2.04 20.16
N PHE A 18 -1.86 -1.35 19.02
CA PHE A 18 -3.03 -1.22 18.15
C PHE A 18 -3.54 -2.60 17.70
N LEU A 19 -2.67 -3.42 17.10
CA LEU A 19 -3.02 -4.76 16.63
C LEU A 19 -3.53 -5.66 17.76
N HIS A 20 -2.94 -5.56 18.95
CA HIS A 20 -3.40 -6.30 20.13
C HIS A 20 -4.80 -5.86 20.58
N GLY A 21 -5.12 -4.58 20.48
CA GLY A 21 -6.47 -4.05 20.71
C GLY A 21 -7.51 -4.58 19.71
N CYS A 22 -7.09 -4.84 18.47
CA CYS A 22 -7.93 -5.42 17.41
C CYS A 22 -8.05 -6.95 17.48
N GLN A 23 -7.37 -7.63 18.40
CA GLN A 23 -7.45 -9.09 18.49
C GLN A 23 -8.81 -9.54 19.05
N VAL A 24 -9.42 -10.50 18.36
CA VAL A 24 -10.63 -11.19 18.83
C VAL A 24 -10.29 -12.14 19.97
N ILE A 25 -10.93 -11.94 21.12
CA ILE A 25 -10.72 -12.75 22.33
C ILE A 25 -11.90 -13.64 22.71
N THR A 26 -12.95 -13.62 21.91
CA THR A 26 -14.15 -14.43 22.11
C THR A 26 -13.80 -15.89 22.38
N GLY A 27 -14.26 -16.41 23.52
CA GLY A 27 -14.21 -17.84 23.82
C GLY A 27 -15.38 -18.58 23.20
N ASP A 28 -15.32 -19.91 23.20
CA ASP A 28 -16.45 -20.73 22.80
C ASP A 28 -17.64 -20.48 23.72
N ILE A 29 -18.83 -20.45 23.14
CA ILE A 29 -20.07 -20.32 23.90
C ILE A 29 -20.58 -21.73 24.17
N GLU A 30 -20.59 -22.11 25.44
CA GLU A 30 -21.07 -23.40 25.90
C GLU A 30 -22.21 -23.20 26.87
N VAL A 31 -23.38 -23.76 26.54
CA VAL A 31 -24.58 -23.58 27.37
C VAL A 31 -25.48 -24.80 27.31
N ASP A 32 -25.97 -25.21 28.48
CA ASP A 32 -27.02 -26.21 28.58
C ASP A 32 -28.37 -25.53 28.35
N VAL A 33 -29.05 -25.94 27.27
CA VAL A 33 -30.35 -25.40 26.86
C VAL A 33 -31.36 -26.55 26.89
N PRO A 34 -32.22 -26.62 27.92
CA PRO A 34 -33.30 -27.61 27.94
C PRO A 34 -34.20 -27.48 26.72
N ASP A 35 -34.85 -28.59 26.34
CA ASP A 35 -35.76 -28.58 25.21
C ASP A 35 -36.93 -27.62 25.46
N GLY A 36 -37.22 -26.74 24.50
CA GLY A 36 -38.24 -25.71 24.60
C GLY A 36 -37.82 -24.44 25.35
N GLU A 37 -36.59 -24.37 25.88
CA GLU A 37 -36.11 -23.21 26.64
C GLU A 37 -35.25 -22.25 25.81
N THR A 38 -35.10 -21.04 26.34
CA THR A 38 -34.21 -19.99 25.83
C THR A 38 -33.30 -19.53 26.95
N ILE A 39 -31.99 -19.56 26.72
CA ILE A 39 -30.97 -19.13 27.66
C ILE A 39 -30.21 -17.95 27.06
N SER A 40 -29.94 -16.94 27.88
CA SER A 40 -29.05 -15.83 27.51
C SER A 40 -27.64 -16.10 28.03
N VAL A 41 -26.65 -15.88 27.17
CA VAL A 41 -25.23 -16.06 27.45
C VAL A 41 -24.47 -14.83 26.99
N ASP A 42 -23.52 -14.40 27.82
CA ASP A 42 -22.64 -13.28 27.49
C ASP A 42 -21.36 -13.79 26.83
N TYR A 43 -20.90 -13.08 25.82
CA TYR A 43 -19.61 -13.34 25.19
C TYR A 43 -18.80 -12.04 25.06
N GLN A 44 -17.48 -12.19 24.94
CA GLN A 44 -16.55 -11.08 24.71
C GLN A 44 -16.23 -10.93 23.23
N PHE A 45 -15.95 -9.73 22.72
CA PHE A 45 -15.74 -9.47 21.29
C PHE A 45 -14.27 -9.18 20.96
N LEU A 46 -13.77 -7.98 21.24
CA LEU A 46 -12.37 -7.56 20.98
C LEU A 46 -11.64 -7.18 22.27
N ARG A 47 -10.31 -7.17 22.28
CA ARG A 47 -9.59 -6.67 23.48
C ARG A 47 -9.89 -5.21 23.82
N ARG A 48 -10.01 -4.34 22.81
CA ARG A 48 -10.36 -2.91 23.01
C ARG A 48 -11.85 -2.68 23.28
N ASP A 49 -12.69 -3.66 22.93
CA ASP A 49 -14.13 -3.62 23.15
C ASP A 49 -14.64 -5.01 23.59
N PRO A 50 -14.35 -5.40 24.84
CA PRO A 50 -14.53 -6.79 25.28
C PRO A 50 -15.95 -7.15 25.65
N GLY A 51 -16.94 -6.25 25.57
CA GLY A 51 -18.31 -6.53 26.02
C GLY A 51 -18.46 -6.52 27.56
N PRO A 52 -19.48 -7.19 28.11
CA PRO A 52 -20.20 -8.35 27.56
C PRO A 52 -21.24 -8.01 26.50
N TYR A 53 -21.42 -8.91 25.53
CA TYR A 53 -22.53 -8.88 24.58
C TYR A 53 -23.43 -10.08 24.80
N PRO A 54 -24.74 -9.86 24.98
CA PRO A 54 -25.65 -10.96 25.24
C PRO A 54 -26.13 -11.62 23.94
N LEU A 55 -26.10 -12.94 23.94
CA LEU A 55 -26.63 -13.81 22.90
C LEU A 55 -27.67 -14.74 23.52
N GLU A 56 -28.85 -14.85 22.93
CA GLU A 56 -29.85 -15.83 23.32
C GLU A 56 -29.75 -17.07 22.44
N VAL A 57 -29.82 -18.22 23.10
CA VAL A 57 -29.77 -19.56 22.50
C VAL A 57 -31.06 -20.28 22.87
N ARG A 58 -31.80 -20.74 21.86
CA ARG A 58 -33.03 -21.50 22.03
C ARG A 58 -32.91 -22.88 21.40
N ARG A 59 -33.44 -23.89 22.10
CA ARG A 59 -33.52 -25.26 21.60
C ARG A 59 -34.96 -25.70 21.43
N GLN A 60 -35.25 -26.34 20.29
CA GLN A 60 -36.53 -26.99 19.99
C GLN A 60 -36.25 -28.37 19.34
N GLY A 61 -36.29 -29.44 20.13
CA GLY A 61 -35.81 -30.76 19.73
C GLY A 61 -34.31 -30.75 19.44
N ALA A 62 -33.94 -31.07 18.21
CA ALA A 62 -32.56 -30.99 17.70
C ALA A 62 -32.22 -29.60 17.12
N ASP A 63 -33.23 -28.72 16.95
CA ASP A 63 -33.05 -27.43 16.30
C ASP A 63 -32.52 -26.39 17.29
N ILE A 64 -31.42 -25.74 16.90
CA ILE A 64 -30.83 -24.63 17.64
C ILE A 64 -31.11 -23.32 16.91
N TRP A 65 -31.54 -22.32 17.67
CA TRP A 65 -31.83 -20.98 17.18
C TRP A 65 -31.06 -19.97 18.01
N LEU A 66 -30.56 -18.92 17.36
CA LEU A 66 -29.82 -17.85 18.00
C LEU A 66 -30.52 -16.50 17.82
N ARG A 67 -30.38 -15.60 18.79
CA ARG A 67 -30.86 -14.22 18.68
C ARG A 67 -29.93 -13.29 19.47
N ALA A 68 -29.43 -12.22 18.86
CA ALA A 68 -28.82 -11.15 19.65
C ALA A 68 -29.94 -10.42 20.40
N ILE A 69 -29.78 -10.05 21.66
CA ILE A 69 -30.88 -9.46 22.47
C ILE A 69 -31.53 -8.24 21.80
N GLU A 70 -30.74 -7.44 21.10
CA GLU A 70 -31.21 -6.23 20.42
C GLU A 70 -31.89 -6.52 19.06
N SER A 71 -31.95 -7.78 18.62
CA SER A 71 -32.60 -8.21 17.39
C SER A 71 -33.93 -8.89 17.69
N GLU A 72 -34.99 -8.50 16.98
CA GLU A 72 -36.30 -9.15 17.10
C GLU A 72 -36.33 -10.55 16.44
N ALA A 73 -35.46 -10.79 15.46
CA ALA A 73 -35.45 -11.99 14.64
C ALA A 73 -34.56 -13.11 15.21
N TRP A 74 -35.07 -14.34 15.19
CA TRP A 74 -34.31 -15.57 15.45
C TRP A 74 -33.60 -16.04 14.17
N HIS A 75 -32.33 -16.45 14.31
CA HIS A 75 -31.53 -17.06 13.26
C HIS A 75 -31.44 -18.58 13.49
N GLY A 76 -31.91 -19.37 12.52
CA GLY A 76 -31.90 -20.83 12.62
C GLY A 76 -32.98 -21.50 11.75
N PRO A 77 -33.17 -22.82 11.90
CA PRO A 77 -32.39 -23.70 12.76
C PRO A 77 -30.94 -23.83 12.26
N LEU A 78 -29.97 -23.94 13.15
CA LEU A 78 -28.57 -24.16 12.77
C LEU A 78 -28.34 -25.62 12.35
N VAL A 79 -27.52 -25.80 11.33
CA VAL A 79 -27.09 -27.12 10.84
C VAL A 79 -25.66 -27.38 11.30
N ALA A 80 -25.30 -28.64 11.55
CA ALA A 80 -23.92 -29.00 11.88
C ALA A 80 -22.94 -28.46 10.81
N ASP A 81 -21.80 -27.97 11.27
CA ASP A 81 -20.76 -27.27 10.50
C ASP A 81 -21.20 -25.96 9.82
N SER A 82 -22.37 -25.41 10.19
CA SER A 82 -22.76 -24.08 9.76
C SER A 82 -22.02 -22.98 10.51
N PHE A 83 -21.90 -21.84 9.85
CA PHE A 83 -21.28 -20.64 10.40
C PHE A 83 -22.34 -19.56 10.58
N VAL A 84 -22.20 -18.78 11.64
CA VAL A 84 -23.04 -17.62 11.94
C VAL A 84 -22.16 -16.44 12.32
N ARG A 85 -22.55 -15.23 11.91
CA ARG A 85 -21.87 -14.00 12.33
C ARG A 85 -22.74 -13.24 13.32
N VAL A 86 -22.17 -12.94 14.47
CA VAL A 86 -22.84 -12.20 15.54
C VAL A 86 -22.25 -10.81 15.64
N PHE A 87 -23.12 -9.81 15.57
CA PHE A 87 -22.74 -8.41 15.70
C PHE A 87 -23.17 -7.87 17.05
N PRO A 88 -22.25 -7.24 17.78
CA PRO A 88 -22.59 -6.32 18.84
C PRO A 88 -23.67 -5.34 18.38
N GLY A 89 -24.86 -5.45 18.98
CA GLY A 89 -26.00 -4.57 18.76
C GLY A 89 -26.61 -4.49 17.36
N ARG A 90 -26.26 -5.39 16.42
CA ARG A 90 -26.83 -5.38 15.05
C ARG A 90 -27.43 -6.70 14.58
N GLY A 91 -27.48 -7.73 15.44
CA GLY A 91 -28.13 -9.01 15.15
C GLY A 91 -27.20 -10.10 14.66
N ILE A 92 -27.80 -11.14 14.06
CA ILE A 92 -27.11 -12.34 13.57
C ILE A 92 -27.32 -12.49 12.07
N ARG A 93 -26.25 -12.75 11.32
CA ARG A 93 -26.26 -12.86 9.87
C ARG A 93 -25.64 -14.16 9.39
N ASN A 94 -26.05 -14.59 8.21
CA ASN A 94 -25.38 -15.67 7.49
C ASN A 94 -24.05 -15.11 6.90
N PRO A 95 -22.88 -15.73 7.18
CA PRO A 95 -21.58 -15.30 6.67
C PRO A 95 -21.47 -15.28 5.14
N ALA A 96 -22.38 -15.90 4.40
CA ALA A 96 -22.41 -15.83 2.94
C ALA A 96 -23.20 -14.64 2.39
N ARG A 97 -23.90 -13.86 3.24
CA ARG A 97 -24.87 -12.82 2.82
C ARG A 97 -24.62 -11.43 3.39
N GLY A 98 -23.52 -11.20 4.09
CA GLY A 98 -23.15 -9.87 4.56
C GLY A 98 -21.82 -9.88 5.32
N GLY A 99 -20.97 -8.88 5.04
CA GLY A 99 -19.74 -8.65 5.81
C GLY A 99 -20.10 -8.35 7.26
N GLY A 100 -19.12 -8.24 8.16
CA GLY A 100 -19.36 -7.72 9.50
C GLY A 100 -19.46 -8.75 10.64
N GLY A 101 -19.03 -8.40 11.86
CA GLY A 101 -19.25 -9.20 13.08
C GLY A 101 -18.27 -10.36 13.30
N ILE A 102 -18.40 -11.08 14.43
CA ILE A 102 -17.55 -12.24 14.77
C ILE A 102 -18.23 -13.53 14.33
N THR A 103 -17.45 -14.40 13.72
CA THR A 103 -17.90 -15.71 13.25
C THR A 103 -17.82 -16.77 14.34
N PHE A 104 -18.93 -17.49 14.51
CA PHE A 104 -19.01 -18.74 15.25
C PHE A 104 -19.30 -19.91 14.33
N ARG A 105 -18.76 -21.08 14.64
CA ARG A 105 -19.08 -22.35 13.99
C ARG A 105 -19.96 -23.18 14.94
N TYR A 106 -21.04 -23.74 14.42
CA TYR A 106 -21.84 -24.72 15.15
C TYR A 106 -21.43 -26.14 14.72
N PRO A 107 -20.69 -26.91 15.52
CA PRO A 107 -20.22 -28.25 15.14
C PRO A 107 -21.33 -29.32 15.14
N GLY A 108 -22.54 -28.99 15.59
CA GLY A 108 -23.62 -29.96 15.82
C GLY A 108 -23.70 -30.44 17.28
N GLY A 109 -24.52 -31.48 17.54
CA GLY A 109 -24.56 -32.15 18.84
C GLY A 109 -25.67 -31.73 19.82
N ALA A 110 -26.68 -30.97 19.35
CA ALA A 110 -27.81 -30.51 20.18
C ALA A 110 -28.62 -31.61 20.89
N GLU A 111 -28.53 -32.86 20.43
CA GLU A 111 -29.19 -34.04 21.03
C GLU A 111 -28.89 -34.18 22.53
N THR A 112 -27.72 -33.71 22.97
CA THR A 112 -27.24 -33.81 24.35
C THR A 112 -27.82 -32.75 25.29
N GLY A 113 -28.53 -31.74 24.76
CA GLY A 113 -28.98 -30.56 25.50
C GLY A 113 -27.89 -29.52 25.78
N ARG A 114 -26.63 -29.84 25.48
CA ARG A 114 -25.52 -28.89 25.49
C ARG A 114 -25.32 -28.32 24.09
N VAL A 115 -25.34 -27.00 23.98
CA VAL A 115 -25.04 -26.25 22.76
C VAL A 115 -23.63 -25.70 22.86
N ILE A 116 -22.83 -25.92 21.82
CA ILE A 116 -21.47 -25.37 21.69
C ILE A 116 -21.43 -24.53 20.42
N LEU A 117 -21.05 -23.26 20.53
CA LEU A 117 -20.69 -22.42 19.40
C LEU A 117 -19.20 -22.11 19.50
N GLU A 118 -18.41 -22.64 18.58
CA GLU A 118 -16.97 -22.44 18.56
C GLU A 118 -16.66 -21.04 18.04
N ALA A 119 -15.85 -20.27 18.78
CA ALA A 119 -15.43 -18.94 18.38
C ALA A 119 -14.41 -19.03 17.25
N TYR A 120 -14.92 -19.09 16.02
CA TYR A 120 -14.12 -19.38 14.83
C TYR A 120 -13.11 -18.27 14.52
N ASP A 121 -13.41 -17.03 14.90
CA ASP A 121 -12.51 -15.86 14.76
C ASP A 121 -11.56 -15.65 15.94
N ARG A 122 -11.62 -16.50 16.97
CA ARG A 122 -10.74 -16.38 18.14
C ARG A 122 -9.27 -16.34 17.73
N GLY A 123 -8.60 -15.26 18.12
CA GLY A 123 -7.19 -14.97 17.82
C GLY A 123 -6.96 -14.19 16.52
N GLY A 124 -7.98 -14.09 15.67
CA GLY A 124 -7.95 -13.28 14.46
C GLY A 124 -7.90 -11.78 14.75
N ILE A 125 -7.42 -11.03 13.77
CA ILE A 125 -7.24 -9.58 13.83
C ILE A 125 -8.38 -8.89 13.11
N TRP A 126 -9.16 -8.15 13.89
CA TRP A 126 -10.27 -7.36 13.41
C TRP A 126 -9.79 -6.17 12.57
N ASP A 127 -10.44 -5.93 11.44
CA ASP A 127 -10.25 -4.73 10.65
C ASP A 127 -11.56 -3.93 10.64
N ASP A 128 -11.48 -2.64 10.98
CA ASP A 128 -12.62 -1.72 10.92
C ASP A 128 -12.90 -1.22 9.50
N LEU A 129 -11.90 -1.25 8.63
CA LEU A 129 -11.97 -0.72 7.28
C LEU A 129 -11.56 -1.77 6.22
N PRO A 130 -12.07 -3.02 6.29
CA PRO A 130 -11.72 -4.06 5.35
C PRO A 130 -12.25 -3.70 3.97
N ASN A 131 -11.39 -3.75 2.96
CA ASN A 131 -11.78 -3.34 1.62
C ASN A 131 -10.99 -4.08 0.53
N MET A 132 -11.41 -3.94 -0.73
CA MET A 132 -10.71 -4.49 -1.88
C MET A 132 -10.99 -3.59 -3.06
N GLU A 133 -9.96 -2.95 -3.61
CA GLU A 133 -10.09 -2.05 -4.77
C GLU A 133 -11.34 -1.13 -4.64
N VAL A 134 -12.41 -1.46 -5.37
CA VAL A 134 -13.69 -0.74 -5.46
C VAL A 134 -14.70 -1.08 -4.34
N PHE A 135 -14.52 -2.20 -3.65
CA PHE A 135 -15.48 -2.74 -2.69
C PHE A 135 -15.13 -2.33 -1.26
N ILE A 136 -16.15 -1.89 -0.52
CA ILE A 136 -16.10 -1.69 0.92
C ILE A 136 -16.77 -2.90 1.55
N TYR A 137 -16.11 -3.53 2.51
CA TYR A 137 -16.73 -4.57 3.33
C TYR A 137 -17.02 -4.02 4.71
N GLU A 138 -18.02 -4.60 5.37
CA GLU A 138 -18.28 -4.27 6.77
C GLU A 138 -17.14 -4.79 7.68
N PRO A 139 -16.89 -4.11 8.81
CA PRO A 139 -15.84 -4.46 9.78
C PRO A 139 -15.81 -5.94 10.16
N GLN A 140 -14.70 -6.64 9.94
CA GLN A 140 -14.61 -8.09 10.15
C GLN A 140 -13.17 -8.54 10.35
N VAL A 141 -12.96 -9.79 10.76
CA VAL A 141 -11.65 -10.45 10.62
C VAL A 141 -11.44 -10.79 9.14
N ALA A 142 -10.45 -10.16 8.52
CA ALA A 142 -10.18 -10.32 7.09
C ALA A 142 -9.51 -11.67 6.76
N ALA A 143 -8.76 -12.25 7.71
CA ALA A 143 -8.22 -13.61 7.72
C ALA A 143 -7.32 -14.03 6.54
N THR A 144 -7.87 -14.07 5.32
CA THR A 144 -7.10 -14.33 4.09
C THR A 144 -6.13 -13.20 3.76
N PHE A 145 -6.39 -11.98 4.23
CA PHE A 145 -5.55 -10.79 4.04
C PHE A 145 -4.42 -10.67 5.08
N TYR A 146 -3.90 -11.78 5.60
CA TYR A 146 -2.59 -11.89 6.25
C TYR A 146 -2.27 -11.03 7.50
N ALA A 147 -3.18 -10.19 8.01
CA ALA A 147 -2.98 -9.46 9.28
C ALA A 147 -2.54 -10.36 10.43
N ASP A 148 -3.11 -11.56 10.50
CA ASP A 148 -2.96 -12.46 11.63
C ASP A 148 -1.54 -13.00 11.76
N ALA A 149 -0.89 -13.36 10.65
CA ALA A 149 0.47 -13.89 10.69
C ALA A 149 1.51 -12.82 11.01
N TYR A 150 1.37 -11.61 10.47
CA TYR A 150 2.26 -10.50 10.83
C TYR A 150 2.04 -10.04 12.29
N SER A 151 0.79 -10.03 12.76
CA SER A 151 0.48 -9.73 14.16
C SER A 151 1.03 -10.80 15.09
N ALA A 152 0.87 -12.09 14.74
CA ALA A 152 1.47 -13.21 15.47
C ALA A 152 2.99 -13.05 15.60
N TRP A 153 3.67 -12.73 14.50
CA TRP A 153 5.11 -12.49 14.50
C TRP A 153 5.49 -11.33 15.43
N ILE A 154 4.78 -10.20 15.37
CA ILE A 154 5.08 -9.03 16.20
C ILE A 154 4.85 -9.28 17.69
N PHE A 155 3.77 -9.98 18.04
CA PHE A 155 3.53 -10.38 19.42
C PHE A 155 4.60 -11.36 19.91
N ALA A 156 4.99 -12.34 19.10
CA ALA A 156 6.06 -13.28 19.43
C ALA A 156 7.41 -12.57 19.59
N TRP A 157 7.68 -11.54 18.79
CA TRP A 157 8.90 -10.74 18.84
C TRP A 157 8.98 -9.90 20.12
N LEU A 158 7.88 -9.26 20.54
CA LEU A 158 7.84 -8.58 21.83
C LEU A 158 7.98 -9.57 22.99
N ALA A 159 7.33 -10.74 22.90
CA ALA A 159 7.42 -11.78 23.91
C ALA A 159 8.86 -12.33 24.09
N SER A 160 9.61 -12.53 23.01
CA SER A 160 11.01 -12.97 23.07
C SER A 160 11.94 -11.90 23.65
N ARG A 161 11.53 -10.62 23.58
CA ARG A 161 12.22 -9.48 24.21
C ARG A 161 11.85 -9.24 25.68
N GLY A 162 11.03 -10.11 26.27
CA GLY A 162 10.68 -10.07 27.69
C GLY A 162 9.31 -9.49 28.01
N GLU A 163 8.56 -9.01 27.00
CA GLU A 163 7.19 -8.50 27.16
C GLU A 163 6.19 -9.66 27.23
N LYS A 164 6.20 -10.39 28.35
CA LYS A 164 5.49 -11.67 28.53
C LYS A 164 3.98 -11.60 28.26
N GLN A 165 3.36 -10.43 28.41
CA GLN A 165 1.94 -10.21 28.12
C GLN A 165 1.56 -10.49 26.66
N TYR A 166 2.52 -10.50 25.73
CA TYR A 166 2.28 -10.79 24.32
C TYR A 166 2.37 -12.29 23.96
N ARG A 167 2.73 -13.18 24.90
CA ARG A 167 2.80 -14.63 24.63
C ARG A 167 1.45 -15.24 24.27
N GLU A 168 0.42 -14.92 25.05
CA GLU A 168 -0.94 -15.40 24.79
C GLU A 168 -1.50 -14.81 23.47
N PRO A 169 -1.43 -13.50 23.21
CA PRO A 169 -1.79 -12.93 21.92
C PRO A 169 -1.09 -13.58 20.72
N ALA A 170 0.21 -13.84 20.83
CA ALA A 170 0.97 -14.54 19.78
C ALA A 170 0.44 -15.95 19.54
N ALA A 171 0.26 -16.74 20.61
CA ALA A 171 -0.26 -18.10 20.50
C ALA A 171 -1.67 -18.14 19.90
N MET A 172 -2.55 -17.22 20.30
CA MET A 172 -3.91 -17.12 19.76
C MET A 172 -3.92 -16.80 18.27
N ALA A 173 -3.08 -15.87 17.81
CA ALA A 173 -2.98 -15.52 16.40
C ALA A 173 -2.39 -16.67 15.56
N LEU A 174 -1.39 -17.40 16.07
CA LEU A 174 -0.86 -18.61 15.43
C LEU A 174 -1.91 -19.73 15.33
N ASP A 175 -2.65 -19.98 16.42
CA ASP A 175 -3.74 -20.96 16.43
C ASP A 175 -4.86 -20.56 15.47
N PHE A 176 -5.14 -19.26 15.32
CA PHE A 176 -6.10 -18.76 14.33
C PHE A 176 -5.61 -19.05 12.91
N VAL A 177 -4.39 -18.62 12.54
CA VAL A 177 -3.82 -18.85 11.19
C VAL A 177 -3.86 -20.34 10.83
N GLN A 178 -3.50 -21.22 11.77
CA GLN A 178 -3.56 -22.66 11.55
C GLN A 178 -4.97 -23.17 11.26
N ARG A 179 -5.97 -22.69 12.01
CA ARG A 179 -7.37 -23.09 11.88
C ARG A 179 -7.96 -22.74 10.52
N ILE A 180 -7.57 -21.59 9.97
CA ILE A 180 -8.16 -21.00 8.76
C ILE A 180 -7.34 -21.27 7.49
N TYR A 181 -6.28 -22.07 7.56
CA TYR A 181 -5.39 -22.30 6.43
C TYR A 181 -5.93 -23.41 5.49
N PRO A 182 -5.80 -23.28 4.16
CA PRO A 182 -5.32 -22.11 3.42
C PRO A 182 -6.37 -20.99 3.31
N VAL A 183 -7.65 -21.34 3.36
CA VAL A 183 -8.80 -20.46 3.08
C VAL A 183 -9.67 -20.32 4.32
N TYR A 184 -10.01 -19.07 4.65
CA TYR A 184 -11.02 -18.76 5.64
C TYR A 184 -12.41 -18.90 5.02
N THR A 185 -13.10 -20.00 5.31
CA THR A 185 -14.40 -20.36 4.71
C THR A 185 -15.50 -19.31 4.89
N PRO A 186 -15.64 -18.63 6.05
CA PRO A 186 -16.72 -17.67 6.27
C PRO A 186 -16.53 -16.31 5.58
N MET A 187 -15.52 -16.14 4.74
CA MET A 187 -15.19 -14.86 4.12
C MET A 187 -16.08 -14.52 2.92
N ILE A 188 -16.42 -13.24 2.78
CA ILE A 188 -17.18 -12.68 1.63
C ILE A 188 -16.27 -11.90 0.66
N MET A 189 -15.01 -11.65 1.03
CA MET A 189 -14.06 -10.94 0.19
C MET A 189 -13.61 -11.85 -0.97
N ASP A 190 -14.52 -12.03 -1.93
CA ASP A 190 -14.43 -12.93 -3.07
C ASP A 190 -13.46 -12.31 -4.09
N GLY A 191 -12.32 -12.93 -4.28
CA GLY A 191 -11.33 -12.42 -5.23
C GLY A 191 -10.12 -13.31 -5.33
N LEU A 192 -9.29 -13.36 -4.28
CA LEU A 192 -7.98 -14.00 -4.32
C LEU A 192 -7.56 -14.45 -2.92
N ASN A 193 -7.10 -15.70 -2.78
CA ASN A 193 -6.63 -16.23 -1.51
C ASN A 193 -5.18 -15.81 -1.29
N HIS A 194 -4.96 -14.65 -0.67
CA HIS A 194 -3.66 -14.02 -0.34
C HIS A 194 -2.80 -14.82 0.66
N SER A 195 -2.89 -16.15 0.63
CA SER A 195 -2.16 -17.09 1.49
C SER A 195 -0.64 -16.97 1.38
N ASP A 196 -0.11 -16.61 0.20
CA ASP A 196 1.31 -16.32 0.01
C ASP A 196 1.84 -15.27 1.01
N PHE A 197 1.02 -14.27 1.37
CA PHE A 197 1.42 -13.15 2.22
C PHE A 197 1.53 -13.50 3.70
N LYS A 198 0.80 -14.52 4.19
CA LYS A 198 0.85 -14.95 5.59
C LYS A 198 1.93 -16.01 5.86
N ASN A 199 2.32 -16.76 4.85
CA ASN A 199 3.26 -17.88 4.97
C ASN A 199 4.60 -17.51 5.62
N PRO A 200 5.34 -16.48 5.16
CA PRO A 200 6.68 -16.23 5.70
C PRO A 200 6.60 -15.81 7.18
N ALA A 201 5.73 -14.86 7.51
CA ALA A 201 5.57 -14.37 8.88
C ALA A 201 5.13 -15.49 9.84
N PHE A 202 4.27 -16.42 9.41
CA PHE A 202 3.87 -17.56 10.23
C PHE A 202 5.06 -18.49 10.53
N ILE A 203 5.83 -18.88 9.50
CA ILE A 203 6.98 -19.78 9.67
C ILE A 203 8.01 -19.14 10.61
N GLU A 204 8.35 -17.88 10.38
CA GLU A 204 9.32 -17.15 11.19
C GLU A 204 8.82 -16.96 12.64
N ALA A 205 7.54 -16.67 12.84
CA ALA A 205 6.98 -16.55 14.18
C ALA A 205 7.12 -17.86 14.98
N VAL A 206 6.87 -19.00 14.33
CA VAL A 206 6.98 -20.32 14.95
C VAL A 206 8.45 -20.70 15.21
N GLU A 207 9.32 -20.55 14.21
CA GLU A 207 10.69 -21.10 14.26
C GLU A 207 11.74 -20.15 14.86
N GLU A 208 11.57 -18.83 14.73
CA GLU A 208 12.54 -17.86 15.24
C GLU A 208 12.19 -17.33 16.63
N LEU A 209 10.89 -17.24 16.96
CA LEU A 209 10.43 -16.46 18.10
C LEU A 209 9.69 -17.30 19.12
N ALA A 210 8.80 -18.19 18.70
CA ALA A 210 7.96 -18.98 19.60
C ALA A 210 8.72 -20.11 20.31
N VAL A 211 9.82 -20.59 19.72
CA VAL A 211 10.64 -21.69 20.27
C VAL A 211 11.13 -21.44 21.70
N ASP A 212 11.29 -20.17 22.10
CA ASP A 212 11.82 -19.79 23.40
C ASP A 212 10.77 -19.78 24.53
N TRP A 213 9.47 -19.82 24.20
CA TRP A 213 8.42 -19.63 25.19
C TRP A 213 7.17 -20.51 25.01
N ALA A 214 6.93 -21.06 23.83
CA ALA A 214 5.80 -21.93 23.56
C ALA A 214 6.02 -23.34 24.13
N GLN A 215 4.92 -24.03 24.48
CA GLN A 215 5.01 -25.43 24.90
C GLN A 215 5.32 -26.34 23.70
N PRO A 216 6.03 -27.47 23.90
CA PRO A 216 6.34 -28.41 22.83
C PRO A 216 5.12 -28.84 22.00
N GLU A 217 3.98 -29.04 22.64
CA GLU A 217 2.73 -29.45 21.98
C GLU A 217 2.15 -28.35 21.09
N GLN A 218 2.34 -27.08 21.45
CA GLN A 218 1.92 -25.94 20.62
C GLN A 218 2.82 -25.84 19.38
N LEU A 219 4.13 -25.94 19.55
CA LEU A 219 5.09 -25.92 18.45
C LEU A 219 4.85 -27.07 17.47
N GLU A 220 4.70 -28.29 17.98
CA GLU A 220 4.35 -29.48 17.21
C GLU A 220 3.07 -29.25 16.41
N ARG A 221 2.05 -28.66 17.05
CA ARG A 221 0.79 -28.35 16.40
C ARG A 221 0.98 -27.33 15.26
N TRP A 222 1.66 -26.21 15.48
CA TRP A 222 1.86 -25.21 14.43
C TRP A 222 2.73 -25.71 13.26
N ARG A 223 3.79 -26.47 13.57
CA ARG A 223 4.70 -27.07 12.57
C ARG A 223 3.99 -28.04 11.61
N LYS A 224 2.91 -28.69 12.04
CA LYS A 224 2.08 -29.54 11.16
C LYS A 224 1.49 -28.79 9.97
N LEU A 225 1.44 -27.46 10.02
CA LEU A 225 0.96 -26.66 8.90
C LEU A 225 1.97 -26.59 7.75
N PHE A 226 3.29 -26.63 8.02
CA PHE A 226 4.31 -26.37 7.01
C PHE A 226 4.25 -27.29 5.77
N PRO A 227 4.02 -28.61 5.91
CA PRO A 227 3.87 -29.48 4.74
C PRO A 227 2.68 -29.10 3.85
N GLY A 228 1.59 -28.61 4.44
CA GLY A 228 0.33 -28.25 3.76
C GLY A 228 0.33 -26.85 3.13
N MET A 229 1.36 -26.04 3.37
CA MET A 229 1.53 -24.75 2.70
C MET A 229 1.98 -24.93 1.25
N VAL A 230 1.06 -25.12 0.28
CA VAL A 230 1.49 -25.40 -1.11
C VAL A 230 0.58 -24.93 -2.26
N ASN A 231 -0.41 -24.07 -2.02
CA ASN A 231 -1.17 -23.50 -3.13
C ASN A 231 -0.59 -22.14 -3.50
N ASP A 232 0.04 -22.03 -4.66
CA ASP A 232 0.30 -20.72 -5.26
C ASP A 232 -1.07 -20.13 -5.64
N ASP A 233 -1.35 -18.92 -5.16
CA ASP A 233 -2.57 -18.22 -5.55
C ASP A 233 -2.56 -17.89 -7.06
N ALA A 234 -3.76 -17.79 -7.66
CA ALA A 234 -3.93 -17.32 -9.04
C ALA A 234 -3.53 -15.84 -9.20
N TYR A 235 -3.35 -15.13 -8.08
CA TYR A 235 -2.72 -13.82 -8.04
C TYR A 235 -1.21 -13.95 -8.29
N SER A 236 -0.75 -13.45 -9.43
CA SER A 236 0.64 -13.64 -9.88
C SER A 236 1.34 -12.35 -10.39
N PRO A 237 1.26 -11.21 -9.69
CA PRO A 237 2.16 -10.09 -9.95
C PRO A 237 3.61 -10.39 -9.54
N THR A 238 4.56 -9.64 -10.08
CA THR A 238 6.01 -9.85 -9.89
C THR A 238 6.42 -9.79 -8.41
N ASN A 239 5.83 -8.89 -7.63
CA ASN A 239 6.09 -8.83 -6.19
C ASN A 239 5.70 -10.11 -5.43
N VAL A 240 4.64 -10.80 -5.87
CA VAL A 240 4.21 -12.09 -5.29
C VAL A 240 5.18 -13.20 -5.65
N HIS A 241 5.83 -13.15 -6.82
CA HIS A 241 6.93 -14.07 -7.14
C HIS A 241 8.13 -13.88 -6.20
N ALA A 242 8.49 -12.64 -5.86
CA ALA A 242 9.54 -12.39 -4.87
C ALA A 242 9.14 -12.84 -3.45
N LEU A 243 7.89 -12.64 -3.06
CA LEU A 243 7.32 -13.16 -1.83
C LEU A 243 7.35 -14.70 -1.78
N ARG A 244 7.05 -15.37 -2.90
CA ARG A 244 7.17 -16.83 -3.04
C ARG A 244 8.60 -17.30 -2.89
N TYR A 245 9.56 -16.60 -3.46
CA TYR A 245 10.98 -16.87 -3.18
C TYR A 245 11.29 -16.76 -1.68
N HIS A 246 10.87 -15.69 -1.00
CA HIS A 246 11.06 -15.52 0.45
C HIS A 246 10.46 -16.68 1.25
N TRP A 247 9.15 -16.91 1.14
CA TRP A 247 8.49 -17.87 2.03
C TRP A 247 8.90 -19.32 1.74
N ARG A 248 9.28 -19.64 0.50
CA ARG A 248 9.83 -20.96 0.14
C ARG A 248 11.26 -21.12 0.65
N ALA A 249 12.10 -20.09 0.57
CA ALA A 249 13.46 -20.10 1.11
C ALA A 249 13.46 -20.32 2.62
N VAL A 250 12.63 -19.59 3.37
CA VAL A 250 12.51 -19.76 4.83
C VAL A 250 11.94 -21.13 5.21
N ARG A 251 10.94 -21.63 4.47
CA ARG A 251 10.43 -23.00 4.68
C ARG A 251 11.51 -24.04 4.45
N GLN A 252 12.26 -23.94 3.36
CA GLN A 252 13.34 -24.87 3.05
C GLN A 252 14.42 -24.82 4.13
N TYR A 253 14.79 -23.63 4.61
CA TYR A 253 15.76 -23.43 5.66
C TYR A 253 15.39 -24.17 6.96
N TYR A 254 14.15 -24.04 7.43
CA TYR A 254 13.73 -24.65 8.70
C TYR A 254 13.29 -26.11 8.60
N THR A 255 12.70 -26.53 7.47
CA THR A 255 12.06 -27.85 7.36
C THR A 255 12.84 -28.85 6.52
N GLY A 256 13.80 -28.38 5.71
CA GLY A 256 14.46 -29.19 4.69
C GLY A 256 13.52 -29.70 3.59
N LEU A 257 12.25 -29.27 3.55
CA LEU A 257 11.29 -29.70 2.54
C LEU A 257 11.64 -29.09 1.18
N THR A 258 12.12 -29.94 0.26
CA THR A 258 12.45 -29.59 -1.14
C THR A 258 11.21 -29.69 -2.02
N GLY A 259 10.21 -28.85 -1.76
CA GLY A 259 9.04 -28.70 -2.63
C GLY A 259 9.42 -28.02 -3.97
N ALA A 260 8.56 -27.12 -4.43
CA ALA A 260 8.88 -26.26 -5.57
C ALA A 260 10.11 -25.39 -5.21
N GLU A 261 11.21 -25.52 -5.97
CA GLU A 261 12.50 -24.86 -5.69
C GLU A 261 12.32 -23.33 -5.63
N PRO A 262 12.73 -22.63 -4.54
CA PRO A 262 12.53 -21.18 -4.39
C PRO A 262 13.02 -20.36 -5.59
N GLN A 263 14.09 -20.81 -6.25
CA GLN A 263 14.75 -20.16 -7.37
C GLN A 263 13.87 -20.03 -8.60
N GLN A 264 12.88 -20.92 -8.80
CA GLN A 264 12.02 -20.86 -9.99
C GLN A 264 11.20 -19.56 -10.03
N TYR A 265 10.87 -19.01 -8.85
CA TYR A 265 10.08 -17.79 -8.74
C TYR A 265 10.90 -16.54 -9.10
N LEU A 266 12.23 -16.61 -8.97
CA LEU A 266 13.14 -15.52 -9.36
C LEU A 266 13.17 -15.27 -10.86
N LYS A 267 12.84 -16.27 -11.70
CA LYS A 267 12.84 -16.12 -13.16
C LYS A 267 11.97 -14.94 -13.61
N ARG A 268 10.80 -14.76 -12.99
CA ARG A 268 9.89 -13.66 -13.28
C ARG A 268 10.47 -12.32 -12.81
N VAL A 269 10.94 -12.29 -11.56
CA VAL A 269 11.53 -11.10 -10.94
C VAL A 269 12.70 -10.57 -11.76
N PHE A 270 13.60 -11.45 -12.24
CA PHE A 270 14.72 -11.06 -13.08
C PHE A 270 14.32 -10.63 -14.48
N ALA A 271 13.25 -11.21 -15.05
CA ALA A 271 12.75 -10.80 -16.36
C ALA A 271 12.06 -9.42 -16.33
N ASP A 272 11.52 -9.02 -15.19
CA ASP A 272 10.88 -7.71 -15.01
C ASP A 272 11.80 -6.64 -14.39
N ALA A 273 13.06 -6.99 -14.10
CA ALA A 273 14.06 -6.05 -13.61
C ALA A 273 14.72 -5.32 -14.78
N THR A 274 14.77 -4.00 -14.72
CA THR A 274 15.49 -3.16 -15.69
C THR A 274 16.98 -3.08 -15.36
N ASP A 275 17.80 -2.66 -16.33
CA ASP A 275 19.22 -2.40 -16.11
C ASP A 275 19.43 -1.20 -15.17
N ASP A 276 18.48 -0.25 -15.17
CA ASP A 276 18.43 0.88 -14.24
C ASP A 276 18.18 0.47 -12.78
N GLY A 277 17.65 -0.74 -12.55
CA GLY A 277 17.37 -1.30 -11.23
C GLY A 277 15.91 -1.28 -10.79
N LEU A 278 15.01 -0.64 -11.53
CA LEU A 278 13.56 -0.76 -11.29
C LEU A 278 13.12 -2.20 -11.52
N ILE A 279 12.18 -2.69 -10.71
CA ILE A 279 11.55 -4.00 -10.92
C ILE A 279 10.08 -3.76 -11.20
N HIS A 280 9.66 -4.04 -12.43
CA HIS A 280 8.27 -3.81 -12.85
C HIS A 280 7.34 -4.77 -12.12
N ASP A 281 6.22 -4.26 -11.61
CA ASP A 281 5.18 -5.11 -11.01
C ASP A 281 4.21 -5.58 -12.08
N ASN A 282 4.71 -6.39 -13.01
CA ASN A 282 3.92 -6.85 -14.15
C ASN A 282 3.01 -8.01 -13.73
N ASN A 283 1.70 -7.86 -13.93
CA ASN A 283 0.72 -8.88 -13.61
C ASN A 283 0.23 -9.59 -14.88
N THR A 284 0.50 -10.90 -14.97
CA THR A 284 0.05 -11.74 -16.11
C THR A 284 -1.33 -12.36 -15.90
N SER A 285 -1.94 -12.20 -14.73
CA SER A 285 -3.22 -12.80 -14.43
C SER A 285 -4.34 -12.00 -15.10
N GLU A 286 -4.94 -12.57 -16.15
CA GLU A 286 -6.14 -12.01 -16.79
C GLU A 286 -7.31 -11.90 -15.81
N LEU A 287 -7.36 -12.81 -14.82
CA LEU A 287 -8.34 -12.79 -13.73
C LEU A 287 -8.19 -11.57 -12.82
N SER A 288 -6.97 -11.03 -12.73
CA SER A 288 -6.66 -9.86 -11.91
C SER A 288 -6.47 -8.65 -12.80
N PHE A 289 -7.59 -8.02 -13.18
CA PHE A 289 -7.61 -6.67 -13.76
C PHE A 289 -7.06 -6.52 -15.19
N GLY A 290 -7.12 -7.59 -16.00
CA GLY A 290 -6.90 -7.47 -17.45
C GLY A 290 -5.45 -7.59 -17.92
N GLY A 291 -4.53 -8.04 -17.06
CA GLY A 291 -3.13 -8.31 -17.42
C GLY A 291 -2.34 -7.04 -17.76
N HIS A 292 -1.53 -6.58 -16.82
CA HIS A 292 -0.71 -5.37 -17.01
C HIS A 292 0.75 -5.74 -17.26
N THR A 293 1.20 -5.43 -18.47
CA THR A 293 2.60 -5.52 -18.89
C THR A 293 3.15 -4.11 -19.03
N ASP A 294 4.24 -3.78 -18.33
CA ASP A 294 4.89 -2.47 -18.25
C ASP A 294 4.42 -1.57 -17.08
N ALA A 295 4.35 -2.10 -15.86
CA ALA A 295 4.00 -1.33 -14.66
C ALA A 295 5.24 -0.79 -13.91
N HIS A 296 5.47 0.53 -13.98
CA HIS A 296 6.60 1.22 -13.35
C HIS A 296 6.26 1.72 -11.93
N ASP A 297 5.65 0.86 -11.12
CA ASP A 297 5.18 1.18 -9.77
C ASP A 297 6.31 1.08 -8.73
N LEU A 298 6.62 2.20 -8.05
CA LEU A 298 7.67 2.24 -7.02
C LEU A 298 7.26 1.49 -5.74
N THR A 299 5.98 1.40 -5.43
CA THR A 299 5.44 0.72 -4.25
C THR A 299 5.82 -0.75 -4.25
N TYR A 300 5.58 -1.42 -5.38
CA TYR A 300 5.84 -2.86 -5.50
C TYR A 300 7.27 -3.17 -5.84
N HIS A 301 7.99 -2.26 -6.50
CA HIS A 301 9.44 -2.33 -6.57
C HIS A 301 10.05 -2.44 -5.16
N LEU A 302 9.66 -1.53 -4.25
CA LEU A 302 10.17 -1.51 -2.87
C LEU A 302 9.76 -2.76 -2.08
N TYR A 303 8.51 -3.21 -2.20
CA TYR A 303 8.06 -4.45 -1.54
C TYR A 303 8.78 -5.68 -2.10
N THR A 304 9.01 -5.74 -3.41
CA THR A 304 9.80 -6.79 -4.08
C THR A 304 11.22 -6.84 -3.52
N LEU A 305 11.88 -5.69 -3.36
CA LEU A 305 13.21 -5.62 -2.76
C LEU A 305 13.22 -6.16 -1.33
N ALA A 306 12.25 -5.80 -0.49
CA ALA A 306 12.16 -6.31 0.88
C ALA A 306 11.99 -7.83 0.92
N CYS A 307 11.14 -8.40 0.06
CA CYS A 307 10.98 -9.85 -0.09
C CYS A 307 12.28 -10.52 -0.56
N LEU A 308 12.98 -9.95 -1.55
CA LEU A 308 14.26 -10.46 -2.01
C LEU A 308 15.32 -10.43 -0.90
N VAL A 309 15.40 -9.36 -0.13
CA VAL A 309 16.32 -9.24 1.02
C VAL A 309 16.03 -10.34 2.04
N ARG A 310 14.77 -10.56 2.43
CA ARG A 310 14.43 -11.62 3.38
C ARG A 310 14.73 -13.01 2.81
N GLY A 311 14.36 -13.28 1.55
CA GLY A 311 14.68 -14.55 0.90
C GLY A 311 16.19 -14.81 0.81
N TYR A 312 16.99 -13.78 0.51
CA TYR A 312 18.45 -13.86 0.46
C TYR A 312 19.07 -14.23 1.81
N GLN A 313 18.49 -13.78 2.92
CA GLN A 313 18.98 -14.12 4.26
C GLN A 313 18.84 -15.61 4.59
N TYR A 314 17.87 -16.31 3.99
CA TYR A 314 17.69 -17.77 4.16
C TYR A 314 18.36 -18.57 3.05
N LEU A 315 18.38 -18.06 1.83
CA LEU A 315 18.96 -18.70 0.65
C LEU A 315 19.79 -17.70 -0.14
N PRO A 316 21.06 -17.46 0.25
CA PRO A 316 21.88 -16.42 -0.35
C PRO A 316 22.34 -16.82 -1.76
N LEU A 317 21.84 -16.10 -2.76
CA LEU A 317 22.17 -16.27 -4.17
C LEU A 317 22.84 -14.99 -4.71
N PRO A 318 24.02 -15.07 -5.36
CA PRO A 318 24.72 -13.88 -5.86
C PRO A 318 23.88 -13.00 -6.79
N GLU A 319 23.09 -13.61 -7.68
CA GLU A 319 22.20 -12.93 -8.62
C GLU A 319 21.06 -12.16 -7.91
N VAL A 320 20.59 -12.68 -6.77
CA VAL A 320 19.59 -11.99 -5.93
C VAL A 320 20.22 -10.77 -5.28
N LEU A 321 21.42 -10.90 -4.69
CA LEU A 321 22.12 -9.76 -4.10
C LEU A 321 22.40 -8.66 -5.13
N ALA A 322 22.86 -9.03 -6.32
CA ALA A 322 23.10 -8.08 -7.41
C ALA A 322 21.82 -7.33 -7.82
N THR A 323 20.68 -8.03 -7.83
CA THR A 323 19.36 -7.43 -8.12
C THR A 323 18.92 -6.48 -7.00
N ILE A 324 19.08 -6.89 -5.72
CA ILE A 324 18.81 -6.04 -4.56
C ILE A 324 19.67 -4.77 -4.61
N GLU A 325 20.97 -4.91 -4.90
CA GLU A 325 21.92 -3.80 -4.97
C GLU A 325 21.52 -2.78 -6.04
N ARG A 326 21.21 -3.23 -7.26
CA ARG A 326 20.76 -2.32 -8.34
C ARG A 326 19.47 -1.60 -7.95
N GLY A 327 18.46 -2.33 -7.49
CA GLY A 327 17.17 -1.71 -7.14
C GLY A 327 17.24 -0.80 -5.91
N ALA A 328 18.02 -1.16 -4.90
CA ALA A 328 18.23 -0.30 -3.74
C ALA A 328 18.98 0.99 -4.11
N ASN A 329 19.97 0.93 -5.01
CA ASN A 329 20.67 2.11 -5.50
C ASN A 329 19.76 3.02 -6.34
N PHE A 330 18.91 2.44 -7.18
CA PHE A 330 17.86 3.18 -7.90
C PHE A 330 16.89 3.88 -6.93
N SER A 331 16.37 3.17 -5.93
CA SER A 331 15.48 3.77 -4.93
C SER A 331 16.19 4.84 -4.09
N LEU A 332 17.45 4.63 -3.71
CA LEU A 332 18.24 5.58 -2.93
C LEU A 332 18.47 6.89 -3.69
N SER A 333 18.72 6.82 -5.00
CA SER A 333 18.97 8.01 -5.82
C SER A 333 17.73 8.86 -6.03
N LEU A 334 16.54 8.24 -5.96
CA LEU A 334 15.24 8.90 -6.05
C LEU A 334 14.64 9.25 -4.69
N THR A 335 15.26 8.88 -3.57
CA THR A 335 14.77 9.23 -2.22
C THR A 335 14.98 10.72 -1.96
N THR A 336 13.91 11.41 -1.57
CA THR A 336 13.95 12.85 -1.29
C THR A 336 14.48 13.18 0.10
N SER A 337 14.85 14.44 0.28
CA SER A 337 15.25 14.98 1.58
C SER A 337 14.13 15.00 2.62
N GLY A 338 12.87 14.81 2.21
CA GLY A 338 11.72 14.59 3.08
C GLY A 338 11.50 13.13 3.50
N GLY A 339 12.25 12.17 2.95
CA GLY A 339 12.09 10.75 3.23
C GLY A 339 11.00 10.05 2.42
N GLU A 340 10.44 10.71 1.40
CA GLU A 340 9.56 10.07 0.43
C GLU A 340 10.41 9.35 -0.62
N VAL A 341 9.93 8.20 -1.12
CA VAL A 341 10.62 7.34 -2.10
C VAL A 341 9.67 6.67 -3.10
N SER A 342 8.35 6.78 -2.88
CA SER A 342 7.33 6.28 -3.80
C SER A 342 6.34 7.39 -4.11
N TYR A 343 6.55 8.10 -5.22
CA TYR A 343 5.67 9.19 -5.65
C TYR A 343 4.61 8.72 -6.66
N LEU A 344 4.78 7.51 -7.20
CA LEU A 344 3.99 6.95 -8.30
C LEU A 344 3.67 5.48 -8.08
N GLY A 345 2.47 5.09 -8.51
CA GLY A 345 1.97 3.73 -8.35
C GLY A 345 0.70 3.65 -7.52
N ARG A 346 -0.04 2.54 -7.65
CA ARG A 346 -1.39 2.42 -7.05
C ARG A 346 -1.35 2.50 -5.54
N GLY A 347 -0.25 2.06 -4.93
CA GLY A 347 0.01 2.11 -3.50
C GLY A 347 1.08 3.12 -3.09
N ALA A 348 1.34 4.15 -3.90
CA ALA A 348 2.37 5.18 -3.64
C ALA A 348 2.11 6.03 -2.39
N ASN A 349 1.02 5.73 -1.70
CA ASN A 349 0.63 6.30 -0.43
C ASN A 349 0.55 5.24 0.68
N ASN A 350 0.90 3.98 0.45
CA ASN A 350 0.76 2.94 1.48
C ASN A 350 1.96 2.84 2.42
N VAL A 351 1.75 2.95 3.73
CA VAL A 351 2.84 2.93 4.73
C VAL A 351 3.81 1.75 4.61
N TYR A 352 3.35 0.57 4.17
CA TYR A 352 4.21 -0.63 4.10
C TYR A 352 5.35 -0.50 3.08
N HIS A 353 5.22 0.28 2.00
CA HIS A 353 6.30 0.44 1.02
C HIS A 353 7.45 1.26 1.62
N LEU A 354 7.13 2.24 2.47
CA LEU A 354 8.13 3.02 3.21
C LEU A 354 8.88 2.10 4.18
N ALA A 355 8.17 1.22 4.89
CA ALA A 355 8.81 0.22 5.73
C ALA A 355 9.67 -0.79 4.92
N SER A 356 9.24 -1.12 3.69
CA SER A 356 9.99 -1.98 2.77
C SER A 356 11.31 -1.31 2.32
N ALA A 357 11.25 -0.02 1.99
CA ALA A 357 12.42 0.79 1.68
C ALA A 357 13.36 0.92 2.89
N PHE A 358 12.82 1.23 4.07
CA PHE A 358 13.57 1.31 5.32
C PHE A 358 14.34 0.02 5.60
N TYR A 359 13.65 -1.12 5.52
CA TYR A 359 14.26 -2.43 5.75
C TYR A 359 15.36 -2.74 4.74
N THR A 360 15.09 -2.50 3.46
CA THR A 360 16.05 -2.71 2.37
C THR A 360 17.29 -1.82 2.55
N PHE A 361 17.12 -0.54 2.89
CA PHE A 361 18.24 0.37 3.10
C PHE A 361 19.04 0.03 4.35
N ALA A 362 18.40 -0.41 5.43
CA ALA A 362 19.11 -0.90 6.62
C ALA A 362 19.97 -2.13 6.28
N PHE A 363 19.46 -3.05 5.44
CA PHE A 363 20.24 -4.16 4.91
C PHE A 363 21.42 -3.69 4.05
N MET A 364 21.16 -2.82 3.07
CA MET A 364 22.20 -2.36 2.13
C MET A 364 23.27 -1.50 2.80
N ALA A 365 22.95 -0.78 3.87
CA ALA A 365 23.94 -0.08 4.67
C ALA A 365 24.99 -1.02 5.29
N LYS A 366 24.65 -2.29 5.54
CA LYS A 366 25.62 -3.31 5.96
C LYS A 366 26.41 -3.92 4.81
N GLN A 367 25.81 -4.02 3.63
CA GLN A 367 26.44 -4.67 2.47
C GLN A 367 27.37 -3.74 1.69
N GLN A 368 26.99 -2.46 1.52
CA GLN A 368 27.73 -1.48 0.73
C GLN A 368 28.41 -0.42 1.61
N VAL A 369 29.63 -0.71 2.05
CA VAL A 369 30.39 0.15 2.97
C VAL A 369 30.55 1.59 2.44
N GLU A 370 30.76 1.76 1.12
CA GLU A 370 30.99 3.09 0.53
C GLU A 370 29.75 3.98 0.55
N GLN A 371 28.55 3.39 0.41
CA GLN A 371 27.27 4.11 0.39
C GLN A 371 26.47 3.97 1.69
N ALA A 372 27.03 3.30 2.70
CA ALA A 372 26.34 2.97 3.95
C ALA A 372 25.74 4.20 4.63
N GLY A 373 26.47 5.31 4.65
CA GLY A 373 26.00 6.56 5.24
C GLY A 373 24.76 7.14 4.54
N ARG A 374 24.64 6.99 3.21
CA ARG A 374 23.47 7.46 2.46
C ARG A 374 22.26 6.57 2.69
N PHE A 375 22.43 5.25 2.65
CA PHE A 375 21.36 4.32 2.98
C PHE A 375 20.82 4.55 4.39
N ARG A 376 21.71 4.77 5.36
CA ARG A 376 21.33 5.14 6.74
C ARG A 376 20.55 6.46 6.79
N ARG A 377 21.00 7.49 6.09
CA ARG A 377 20.31 8.78 5.99
C ARG A 377 18.90 8.61 5.43
N ALA A 378 18.75 7.85 4.34
CA ALA A 378 17.47 7.59 3.71
C ALA A 378 16.53 6.86 4.68
N ALA A 379 17.01 5.81 5.34
CA ALA A 379 16.24 5.08 6.35
C ALA A 379 15.78 6.00 7.51
N THR A 380 16.66 6.84 8.06
CA THR A 380 16.29 7.80 9.12
C THR A 380 15.19 8.75 8.66
N LEU A 381 15.30 9.31 7.45
CA LEU A 381 14.30 10.23 6.90
C LEU A 381 12.95 9.54 6.66
N ILE A 382 12.96 8.34 6.07
CA ILE A 382 11.76 7.52 5.86
C ILE A 382 11.06 7.21 7.19
N LEU A 383 11.81 6.81 8.23
CA LEU A 383 11.22 6.52 9.54
C LEU A 383 10.53 7.75 10.15
N ASN A 384 11.15 8.92 10.05
CA ASN A 384 10.55 10.16 10.52
C ASN A 384 9.27 10.50 9.73
N TYR A 385 9.27 10.23 8.42
CA TYR A 385 8.08 10.40 7.60
C TYR A 385 6.95 9.47 8.04
N ILE A 386 7.22 8.16 8.20
CA ILE A 386 6.26 7.17 8.73
C ILE A 386 5.67 7.65 10.08
N ARG A 387 6.52 8.10 11.01
CA ARG A 387 6.08 8.56 12.34
C ARG A 387 5.14 9.75 12.29
N GLY A 388 5.24 10.60 11.26
CA GLY A 388 4.32 11.72 11.06
C GLY A 388 2.85 11.30 10.87
N PHE A 389 2.59 10.03 10.56
CA PHE A 389 1.25 9.46 10.35
C PHE A 389 0.80 8.51 11.46
N GLN A 390 1.63 8.27 12.48
CA GLN A 390 1.26 7.42 13.61
C GLN A 390 0.35 8.19 14.58
N GLN A 391 -0.82 7.63 14.87
CA GLN A 391 -1.78 8.20 15.81
C GLN A 391 -1.48 7.78 17.25
N GLU A 392 -2.17 8.40 18.22
CA GLU A 392 -2.04 8.07 19.65
C GLU A 392 -2.42 6.62 19.98
N SER A 393 -3.36 6.03 19.22
CA SER A 393 -3.72 4.62 19.34
C SER A 393 -2.58 3.67 18.94
N GLY A 394 -1.55 4.19 18.26
CA GLY A 394 -0.42 3.46 17.70
C GLY A 394 -0.62 3.05 16.24
N GLU A 395 -1.83 3.19 15.70
CA GLU A 395 -2.13 2.90 14.29
C GLU A 395 -1.48 3.92 13.36
N ILE A 396 -1.19 3.48 12.13
CA ILE A 396 -0.80 4.35 11.02
C ILE A 396 -1.88 4.22 9.95
N ALA A 397 -2.38 5.35 9.43
CA ALA A 397 -3.30 5.34 8.30
C ALA A 397 -2.63 4.65 7.11
N THR A 398 -3.32 3.69 6.49
CA THR A 398 -2.76 2.87 5.40
C THR A 398 -2.28 3.75 4.27
N ALA A 399 -3.21 4.48 3.66
CA ALA A 399 -2.88 5.61 2.82
C ALA A 399 -2.43 6.74 3.73
N LEU A 400 -1.20 7.21 3.53
CA LEU A 400 -0.50 8.31 4.22
C LEU A 400 -1.23 9.65 4.01
N ASN A 401 -2.50 9.69 4.38
CA ASN A 401 -3.41 10.82 4.34
C ASN A 401 -4.10 10.92 5.70
N ARG A 402 -4.79 12.05 5.93
CA ARG A 402 -5.50 12.33 7.19
C ARG A 402 -6.95 11.84 7.21
N TYR A 403 -7.39 11.17 6.14
CA TYR A 403 -8.76 10.80 5.85
C TYR A 403 -8.88 9.28 5.59
N PRO A 404 -8.59 8.44 6.60
CA PRO A 404 -8.64 6.99 6.43
C PRO A 404 -10.02 6.50 5.97
N GLU A 405 -11.09 7.22 6.33
CA GLU A 405 -12.48 6.92 5.92
C GLU A 405 -12.77 7.27 4.44
N GLU A 406 -12.02 8.21 3.85
CA GLU A 406 -12.27 8.69 2.48
C GLU A 406 -11.60 7.83 1.40
N ARG A 407 -10.80 6.84 1.80
CA ARG A 407 -10.17 5.84 0.91
C ARG A 407 -9.40 6.46 -0.26
N MET A 408 -8.72 7.58 0.01
CA MET A 408 -7.77 8.19 -0.92
C MET A 408 -6.61 7.19 -1.14
N GLY A 409 -6.53 6.61 -2.33
CA GLY A 409 -5.55 5.60 -2.75
C GLY A 409 -5.93 4.15 -2.46
N TRP A 410 -5.01 3.24 -2.81
CA TRP A 410 -5.22 1.80 -2.67
C TRP A 410 -5.17 1.33 -1.21
N ASN A 411 -6.32 1.35 -0.54
CA ASN A 411 -6.44 1.13 0.91
C ASN A 411 -6.82 -0.29 1.35
N HIS A 412 -6.42 -1.34 0.63
CA HIS A 412 -6.93 -2.72 0.77
C HIS A 412 -7.38 -3.13 2.19
N CYS A 413 -6.51 -3.06 3.20
CA CYS A 413 -6.90 -3.34 4.58
C CYS A 413 -6.02 -2.52 5.54
N HIS A 414 -6.55 -2.14 6.71
CA HIS A 414 -5.83 -1.33 7.67
C HIS A 414 -4.89 -2.16 8.54
N THR A 415 -5.39 -3.26 9.11
CA THR A 415 -4.59 -4.07 10.03
C THR A 415 -3.50 -4.91 9.36
N PRO A 416 -3.67 -5.47 8.15
CA PRO A 416 -2.59 -6.17 7.45
C PRO A 416 -1.37 -5.29 7.18
N TYR A 417 -1.57 -4.05 6.73
CA TYR A 417 -0.45 -3.16 6.43
C TYR A 417 0.22 -2.59 7.67
N ASN A 418 -0.53 -2.37 8.75
CA ASN A 418 0.07 -2.05 10.05
C ASN A 418 0.93 -3.22 10.56
N GLY A 419 0.44 -4.46 10.44
CA GLY A 419 1.20 -5.67 10.77
C GLY A 419 2.48 -5.82 9.93
N LEU A 420 2.38 -5.71 8.61
CA LEU A 420 3.51 -5.81 7.69
C LEU A 420 4.54 -4.68 7.94
N THR A 421 4.07 -3.46 8.17
CA THR A 421 4.94 -2.31 8.52
C THR A 421 5.71 -2.59 9.81
N ALA A 422 5.02 -3.04 10.86
CA ALA A 422 5.66 -3.38 12.13
C ALA A 422 6.71 -4.50 11.95
N TYR A 423 6.37 -5.54 11.17
CA TYR A 423 7.28 -6.63 10.82
C TYR A 423 8.56 -6.13 10.15
N LEU A 424 8.46 -5.35 9.09
CA LEU A 424 9.63 -4.85 8.34
C LEU A 424 10.51 -3.92 9.17
N LEU A 425 9.89 -3.04 9.97
CA LEU A 425 10.61 -2.15 10.89
C LEU A 425 11.34 -2.94 11.98
N ALA A 426 10.71 -3.96 12.56
CA ALA A 426 11.33 -4.82 13.56
C ALA A 426 12.49 -5.65 12.98
N GLN A 427 12.34 -6.18 11.77
CA GLN A 427 13.39 -6.91 11.04
C GLN A 427 14.60 -6.03 10.72
N ALA A 428 14.41 -4.71 10.59
CA ALA A 428 15.49 -3.77 10.34
C ALA A 428 16.34 -3.46 11.59
N LEU A 429 15.79 -3.57 12.81
CA LEU A 429 16.50 -3.26 14.07
C LEU A 429 17.90 -3.90 14.19
N PRO A 430 18.09 -5.21 13.96
CA PRO A 430 19.41 -5.84 14.03
C PRO A 430 20.36 -5.40 12.90
N LEU A 431 19.84 -4.74 11.86
CA LEU A 431 20.62 -4.24 10.73
C LEU A 431 21.13 -2.81 10.95
N LEU A 432 20.52 -2.04 11.85
CA LEU A 432 20.90 -0.66 12.15
C LEU A 432 22.30 -0.57 12.82
N THR A 433 23.17 0.20 12.20
CA THR A 433 24.54 0.52 12.68
C THR A 433 24.62 1.97 13.17
N GLU A 434 25.60 2.28 14.03
CA GLU A 434 25.75 3.61 14.69
C GLU A 434 26.71 4.57 13.97
N GLU A 435 27.20 4.20 12.79
CA GLU A 435 28.14 5.01 12.01
C GLU A 435 27.47 6.21 11.33
N GLY A 436 28.27 7.19 10.90
CA GLY A 436 27.79 8.46 10.35
C GLY A 436 26.86 8.36 9.13
N GLU A 437 25.97 9.33 9.01
CA GLU A 437 25.10 9.57 7.85
C GLU A 437 25.85 10.38 6.78
N GLN A 438 25.47 10.19 5.52
CA GLN A 438 25.92 10.98 4.37
C GLN A 438 24.71 11.58 3.65
N SER A 439 24.88 12.75 3.04
CA SER A 439 23.80 13.38 2.30
C SER A 439 23.30 12.51 1.15
N LEU A 440 21.97 12.51 0.96
CA LEU A 440 21.32 11.88 -0.17
C LEU A 440 21.72 12.55 -1.49
N VAL A 441 21.50 11.83 -2.59
CA VAL A 441 21.77 12.35 -3.93
C VAL A 441 20.91 13.60 -4.19
N LEU A 442 19.62 13.55 -3.84
CA LEU A 442 18.69 14.66 -3.99
C LEU A 442 18.75 15.70 -2.86
N GLU A 443 19.68 15.61 -1.91
CA GLU A 443 20.02 16.70 -0.98
C GLU A 443 21.13 17.62 -1.55
N GLY A 444 21.79 17.20 -2.63
CA GLY A 444 22.85 17.93 -3.31
C GLY A 444 22.43 18.46 -4.68
N LYS A 445 23.42 18.92 -5.47
CA LYS A 445 23.19 19.16 -6.89
C LYS A 445 23.23 17.83 -7.63
N ALA A 446 22.11 17.44 -8.22
CA ALA A 446 21.99 16.18 -8.93
C ALA A 446 21.23 16.36 -10.24
N LYS A 447 21.59 15.54 -11.22
CA LYS A 447 20.89 15.37 -12.49
C LYS A 447 20.99 13.88 -12.83
N LEU A 448 19.86 13.19 -12.78
CA LEU A 448 19.76 11.73 -12.88
C LEU A 448 18.80 11.37 -14.02
N LEU A 449 19.17 10.37 -14.82
CA LEU A 449 18.33 9.80 -15.86
C LEU A 449 18.39 8.27 -15.78
N TYR A 450 17.22 7.66 -15.71
CA TYR A 450 16.98 6.22 -15.75
C TYR A 450 16.06 5.92 -16.94
N PRO A 451 16.61 5.73 -18.15
CA PRO A 451 15.83 5.66 -19.38
C PRO A 451 14.91 4.44 -19.45
N GLU A 452 15.34 3.27 -18.97
CA GLU A 452 14.52 2.06 -18.95
C GLU A 452 13.46 2.13 -17.86
N ALA A 453 13.80 2.64 -16.68
CA ALA A 453 12.83 2.88 -15.61
C ALA A 453 11.88 4.05 -15.92
N ARG A 454 12.22 4.89 -16.90
CA ARG A 454 11.53 6.14 -17.27
C ARG A 454 11.41 7.14 -16.13
N TYR A 455 12.46 7.27 -15.33
CA TYR A 455 12.57 8.29 -14.29
C TYR A 455 13.70 9.26 -14.60
N ALA A 456 13.49 10.52 -14.28
CA ALA A 456 14.56 11.50 -14.22
C ALA A 456 14.41 12.33 -12.96
N ALA A 457 15.51 12.87 -12.45
CA ALA A 457 15.47 13.76 -11.30
C ALA A 457 16.49 14.87 -11.43
N VAL A 458 16.12 16.05 -10.94
CA VAL A 458 17.02 17.17 -10.78
C VAL A 458 16.94 17.71 -9.37
N SER A 459 18.08 18.10 -8.83
CA SER A 459 18.15 18.70 -7.50
C SER A 459 19.14 19.84 -7.47
N THR A 460 18.79 20.86 -6.68
CA THR A 460 19.61 22.02 -6.37
C THR A 460 19.76 22.13 -4.86
N LYS A 461 20.47 23.16 -4.40
CA LYS A 461 20.57 23.46 -2.96
C LYS A 461 19.24 23.90 -2.33
N ASP A 462 18.26 24.31 -3.14
CA ASP A 462 17.01 24.92 -2.67
C ASP A 462 15.80 23.99 -2.90
N TYR A 463 15.84 23.13 -3.93
CA TYR A 463 14.72 22.24 -4.26
C TYR A 463 15.13 20.97 -5.00
N TYR A 464 14.19 20.03 -5.13
CA TYR A 464 14.29 18.83 -5.95
C TYR A 464 13.05 18.66 -6.84
N ALA A 465 13.19 18.02 -7.99
CA ALA A 465 12.10 17.61 -8.87
C ALA A 465 12.36 16.21 -9.44
N VAL A 466 11.31 15.40 -9.55
CA VAL A 466 11.31 14.05 -10.14
C VAL A 466 10.29 14.02 -11.27
N PHE A 467 10.68 13.42 -12.38
CA PHE A 467 9.90 13.31 -13.61
C PHE A 467 9.70 11.84 -13.95
N PHE A 468 8.57 11.53 -14.57
CA PHE A 468 8.24 10.19 -15.03
C PHE A 468 7.78 10.22 -16.49
N GLY A 469 8.32 9.30 -17.29
CA GLY A 469 8.05 9.23 -18.72
C GLY A 469 6.68 8.66 -19.08
N GLY A 470 5.92 8.17 -18.10
CA GLY A 470 4.66 7.48 -18.37
C GLY A 470 4.85 6.01 -18.69
N ASN A 471 3.75 5.27 -18.61
CA ASN A 471 3.63 3.92 -19.12
C ASN A 471 2.18 3.67 -19.56
N ALA A 472 1.88 2.45 -20.01
CA ALA A 472 0.50 2.08 -20.27
C ALA A 472 -0.34 2.29 -19.00
N LEU A 473 -1.52 2.90 -19.15
CA LEU A 473 -2.47 3.08 -18.04
C LEU A 473 -2.72 1.72 -17.40
N SER A 474 -2.29 1.60 -16.15
CA SER A 474 -2.27 0.33 -15.46
C SER A 474 -3.37 0.29 -14.40
N TYR A 475 -3.10 -0.42 -13.31
CA TYR A 475 -4.01 -0.82 -12.26
C TYR A 475 -5.06 0.24 -11.91
N PRO A 476 -6.36 -0.04 -12.12
CA PRO A 476 -7.40 0.77 -11.54
C PRO A 476 -7.35 0.61 -10.01
N TRP A 477 -7.45 1.70 -9.26
CA TRP A 477 -7.55 1.67 -7.80
C TRP A 477 -8.73 2.53 -7.33
N SER A 478 -9.34 2.14 -6.20
CA SER A 478 -10.61 2.68 -5.66
C SER A 478 -11.76 2.77 -6.67
N GLY A 479 -11.65 2.05 -7.80
CA GLY A 479 -12.62 2.07 -8.91
C GLY A 479 -12.70 3.37 -9.68
N CYS A 480 -11.86 4.33 -9.32
CA CYS A 480 -11.99 5.72 -9.75
C CYS A 480 -10.71 6.27 -10.35
N HIS A 481 -9.57 5.59 -10.25
CA HIS A 481 -8.30 6.14 -10.72
C HIS A 481 -7.41 5.09 -11.40
N LYS A 482 -6.54 5.53 -12.31
CA LYS A 482 -5.49 4.71 -12.92
C LYS A 482 -4.13 5.39 -12.82
N THR A 483 -3.09 4.60 -12.67
CA THR A 483 -1.71 5.09 -12.70
C THR A 483 -1.10 5.01 -14.10
N GLY A 484 -0.02 5.76 -14.32
CA GLY A 484 0.79 5.69 -15.53
C GLY A 484 0.84 6.95 -16.37
N VAL A 485 0.21 8.01 -15.86
CA VAL A 485 0.30 9.37 -16.38
C VAL A 485 1.77 9.84 -16.27
N ALA A 486 2.28 10.44 -17.34
CA ALA A 486 3.60 11.02 -17.46
C ALA A 486 3.63 12.47 -16.94
N GLY A 487 4.80 12.96 -16.56
CA GLY A 487 4.98 14.35 -16.16
C GLY A 487 5.87 14.56 -14.93
N LEU A 488 5.65 15.69 -14.25
CA LEU A 488 6.27 16.05 -12.97
C LEU A 488 5.69 15.20 -11.82
N ALA A 489 6.36 14.09 -11.53
CA ALA A 489 5.97 13.13 -10.50
C ALA A 489 6.16 13.63 -9.07
N HIS A 490 7.11 14.55 -8.85
CA HIS A 490 7.33 15.12 -7.53
C HIS A 490 8.11 16.44 -7.59
N LEU A 491 7.77 17.39 -6.72
CA LEU A 491 8.51 18.65 -6.55
C LEU A 491 8.47 19.05 -5.07
N GLY A 492 9.60 19.48 -4.52
CA GLY A 492 9.66 19.95 -3.14
C GLY A 492 10.88 20.80 -2.81
N VAL A 493 10.79 21.52 -1.69
CA VAL A 493 11.88 22.31 -1.11
C VAL A 493 12.82 21.37 -0.35
N GLN A 494 14.12 21.67 -0.35
CA GLN A 494 15.08 20.87 0.41
C GLN A 494 14.74 20.79 1.90
N GLY A 495 14.81 19.56 2.45
CA GLY A 495 14.55 19.28 3.86
C GLY A 495 13.08 19.28 4.25
N ARG A 496 12.15 19.31 3.28
CA ARG A 496 10.71 19.24 3.51
C ARG A 496 10.06 18.11 2.71
N PRO A 497 8.90 17.59 3.13
CA PRO A 497 8.08 16.74 2.28
C PRO A 497 7.69 17.45 0.98
N GLY A 498 7.47 16.69 -0.09
CA GLY A 498 7.10 17.29 -1.38
C GLY A 498 5.74 17.98 -1.37
N GLN A 499 5.57 18.86 -2.34
CA GLN A 499 4.48 19.82 -2.43
C GLN A 499 3.51 19.55 -3.62
N LEU A 500 3.92 18.77 -4.62
CA LEU A 500 3.18 18.52 -5.89
C LEU A 500 3.09 17.02 -6.28
N PRO A 501 2.16 16.65 -7.18
CA PRO A 501 1.25 15.52 -6.97
C PRO A 501 1.75 14.20 -7.54
N ILE A 502 0.94 13.16 -7.25
CA ILE A 502 0.92 11.86 -7.91
C ILE A 502 0.43 12.05 -9.34
N LEU A 503 0.99 11.30 -10.28
CA LEU A 503 0.52 11.25 -11.66
C LEU A 503 -0.53 10.15 -11.82
N GLU A 504 -1.81 10.54 -11.83
CA GLU A 504 -2.94 9.62 -11.97
C GLU A 504 -4.07 10.19 -12.81
N GLN A 505 -4.79 9.30 -13.50
CA GLN A 505 -6.01 9.60 -14.23
C GLN A 505 -7.21 9.34 -13.32
N SER A 506 -8.16 10.26 -13.24
CA SER A 506 -9.51 9.97 -12.71
C SER A 506 -10.39 9.30 -13.79
N LEU A 507 -11.21 8.37 -13.36
CA LEU A 507 -12.23 7.65 -14.15
C LEU A 507 -13.64 8.17 -13.88
N ARG A 508 -13.80 9.12 -12.95
CA ARG A 508 -15.10 9.73 -12.66
C ARG A 508 -15.40 10.80 -13.70
N GLU A 509 -16.66 10.84 -14.13
CA GLU A 509 -17.12 11.84 -15.09
C GLU A 509 -16.90 13.26 -14.54
N GLY A 510 -16.27 14.12 -15.34
CA GLY A 510 -15.95 15.51 -14.97
C GLY A 510 -14.70 15.68 -14.11
N GLU A 511 -14.09 14.60 -13.62
CA GLU A 511 -12.79 14.66 -12.95
C GLU A 511 -11.65 14.49 -13.98
N TRP A 512 -10.52 15.12 -13.69
CA TRP A 512 -9.38 15.22 -14.61
C TRP A 512 -8.16 14.46 -14.09
N SER A 513 -7.16 14.25 -14.96
CA SER A 513 -5.88 13.72 -14.51
C SER A 513 -5.13 14.74 -13.64
N THR A 514 -4.32 14.21 -12.73
CA THR A 514 -3.33 14.96 -11.96
C THR A 514 -1.99 14.83 -12.66
N GLY A 515 -1.46 15.96 -13.11
CA GLY A 515 -0.24 16.03 -13.91
C GLY A 515 0.00 17.45 -14.38
N ASP A 516 1.14 17.68 -15.03
CA ASP A 516 1.55 18.98 -15.58
C ASP A 516 1.42 19.04 -17.12
N LEU A 517 0.81 18.02 -17.71
CA LEU A 517 0.41 17.94 -19.10
C LEU A 517 -1.13 17.96 -19.23
N PRO A 518 -1.68 18.45 -20.34
CA PRO A 518 -3.13 18.55 -20.52
C PRO A 518 -3.78 17.20 -20.81
N ASP A 519 -5.05 17.09 -20.42
CA ASP A 519 -5.96 16.07 -20.93
C ASP A 519 -6.50 16.53 -22.30
N VAL A 520 -6.65 15.59 -23.24
CA VAL A 520 -7.14 15.84 -24.59
C VAL A 520 -8.51 15.20 -24.74
N VAL A 521 -9.55 16.02 -24.93
CA VAL A 521 -10.91 15.56 -25.16
C VAL A 521 -11.24 15.72 -26.64
N SER A 522 -11.62 14.62 -27.30
CA SER A 522 -12.02 14.64 -28.71
C SER A 522 -13.46 15.15 -28.88
N ALA A 523 -13.85 15.45 -30.12
CA ALA A 523 -15.23 15.80 -30.49
C ALA A 523 -16.29 14.77 -30.02
N ASP A 524 -15.90 13.50 -29.92
CA ASP A 524 -16.78 12.40 -29.51
C ASP A 524 -16.87 12.26 -27.97
N GLY A 525 -16.13 13.10 -27.23
CA GLY A 525 -16.07 13.08 -25.76
C GLY A 525 -15.03 12.12 -25.17
N ASP A 526 -14.23 11.45 -26.01
CA ASP A 526 -13.17 10.56 -25.54
C ASP A 526 -12.03 11.38 -24.92
N THR A 527 -11.71 11.09 -23.66
CA THR A 527 -10.62 11.75 -22.93
C THR A 527 -9.35 10.91 -22.96
N ALA A 528 -8.30 11.45 -23.56
CA ALA A 528 -6.96 10.92 -23.53
C ALA A 528 -6.09 11.68 -22.53
N VAL A 529 -5.46 10.95 -21.62
CA VAL A 529 -4.50 11.46 -20.63
C VAL A 529 -3.07 11.21 -21.11
N PRO A 530 -2.05 11.93 -20.59
CA PRO A 530 -0.67 11.79 -21.04
C PRO A 530 -0.04 10.50 -20.50
N ALA A 531 -0.50 9.35 -20.99
CA ALA A 531 0.01 8.03 -20.64
C ALA A 531 0.48 7.29 -21.91
N GLY A 532 1.42 6.37 -21.74
CA GLY A 532 2.07 5.66 -22.83
C GLY A 532 3.57 5.52 -22.63
N LEU A 533 4.26 5.00 -23.64
CA LEU A 533 5.71 4.78 -23.61
C LEU A 533 6.45 6.09 -23.91
N GLY A 534 6.38 7.07 -23.00
CA GLY A 534 7.11 8.32 -23.19
C GLY A 534 8.62 8.15 -23.00
N SER A 535 9.37 9.05 -23.61
CA SER A 535 10.84 9.06 -23.61
C SER A 535 11.34 10.26 -22.82
N LEU A 536 12.16 10.01 -21.80
CA LEU A 536 12.90 11.04 -21.09
C LEU A 536 14.31 11.15 -21.67
N GLN A 537 14.72 12.37 -22.03
CA GLN A 537 16.03 12.65 -22.58
C GLN A 537 16.74 13.73 -21.78
N GLU A 538 18.06 13.61 -21.67
CA GLU A 538 18.89 14.62 -21.04
C GLU A 538 19.09 15.82 -22.00
N GLU A 539 18.77 17.02 -21.52
CA GLU A 539 18.99 18.28 -22.24
C GLU A 539 20.16 19.06 -21.62
N ALA A 540 20.76 20.03 -22.32
CA ALA A 540 21.91 20.78 -21.80
C ALA A 540 21.66 21.41 -20.40
N ASP A 541 20.45 21.92 -20.19
CA ASP A 541 20.00 22.63 -19.00
C ASP A 541 18.79 21.96 -18.34
N GLY A 542 18.60 20.64 -18.49
CA GLY A 542 17.43 19.99 -17.91
C GLY A 542 17.12 18.61 -18.49
N PHE A 543 15.83 18.35 -18.63
CA PHE A 543 15.30 17.14 -19.28
C PHE A 543 14.19 17.50 -20.26
N SER A 544 13.95 16.63 -21.23
CA SER A 544 12.74 16.65 -22.05
C SER A 544 11.97 15.34 -21.91
N LEU A 545 10.65 15.45 -21.94
CA LEU A 545 9.70 14.35 -22.06
C LEU A 545 9.03 14.44 -23.42
N GLU A 546 9.06 13.34 -24.18
CA GLU A 546 8.32 13.20 -25.43
C GLU A 546 7.34 12.03 -25.32
N LEU A 547 6.07 12.27 -25.65
CA LEU A 547 5.06 11.21 -25.77
C LEU A 547 3.99 11.55 -26.82
N GLU A 548 3.30 10.52 -27.31
CA GLU A 548 2.14 10.67 -28.19
C GLU A 548 0.87 10.22 -27.45
N TYR A 549 -0.17 11.06 -27.45
CA TYR A 549 -1.47 10.72 -26.87
C TYR A 549 -2.57 11.63 -27.44
N GLY A 550 -3.81 11.15 -27.47
CA GLY A 550 -4.97 11.97 -27.86
C GLY A 550 -4.93 12.56 -29.28
N GLY A 551 -4.06 12.07 -30.16
CA GLY A 551 -3.85 12.65 -31.50
C GLY A 551 -2.82 13.78 -31.54
N PHE A 552 -2.02 13.96 -30.48
CA PHE A 552 -0.94 14.94 -30.39
C PHE A 552 0.40 14.28 -30.09
N GLN A 553 1.47 14.86 -30.62
CA GLN A 553 2.83 14.68 -30.13
C GLN A 553 3.11 15.78 -29.10
N ALA A 554 3.36 15.39 -27.86
CA ALA A 554 3.73 16.29 -26.78
C ALA A 554 5.23 16.23 -26.55
N ARG A 555 5.85 17.41 -26.44
CA ARG A 555 7.21 17.58 -25.95
C ARG A 555 7.19 18.60 -24.81
N GLN A 556 7.64 18.18 -23.63
CA GLN A 556 7.76 19.04 -22.46
C GLN A 556 9.23 19.15 -22.04
N VAL A 557 9.74 20.36 -21.91
CA VAL A 557 11.11 20.62 -21.42
C VAL A 557 11.05 21.14 -19.99
N TYR A 558 11.81 20.49 -19.11
CA TYR A 558 11.98 20.81 -17.70
C TYR A 558 13.33 21.48 -17.48
N ARG A 559 13.37 22.80 -17.31
CA ARG A 559 14.61 23.57 -17.09
C ARG A 559 14.72 24.05 -15.64
N PRO A 560 15.68 23.55 -14.84
CA PRO A 560 15.96 24.04 -13.51
C PRO A 560 16.29 25.53 -13.50
N GLU A 561 15.63 26.29 -12.64
CA GLU A 561 15.97 27.67 -12.30
C GLU A 561 16.50 27.74 -10.85
N ALA A 562 16.92 28.91 -10.38
CA ALA A 562 17.54 29.04 -9.06
C ALA A 562 16.61 28.61 -7.89
N ASN A 563 15.33 28.89 -8.02
CA ASN A 563 14.30 28.69 -6.99
C ASN A 563 13.08 27.94 -7.53
N GLY A 564 13.25 27.12 -8.57
CA GLY A 564 12.10 26.55 -9.26
C GLY A 564 12.42 25.89 -10.59
N LEU A 565 11.38 25.68 -11.38
CA LEU A 565 11.43 24.97 -12.65
C LEU A 565 10.70 25.79 -13.73
N LEU A 566 11.33 25.94 -14.89
CA LEU A 566 10.69 26.42 -16.10
C LEU A 566 10.25 25.23 -16.94
N LEU A 567 8.94 25.14 -17.19
CA LEU A 567 8.29 24.18 -18.06
C LEU A 567 8.01 24.83 -19.41
N GLU A 568 8.35 24.13 -20.48
CA GLU A 568 7.98 24.51 -21.85
C GLU A 568 7.32 23.33 -22.53
N THR A 569 6.00 23.42 -22.73
CA THR A 569 5.20 22.37 -23.34
C THR A 569 4.87 22.77 -24.77
N THR A 570 5.19 21.89 -25.71
CA THR A 570 4.82 21.99 -27.13
C THR A 570 3.94 20.80 -27.50
N LEU A 571 2.76 21.07 -28.05
CA LEU A 571 1.87 20.07 -28.61
C LEU A 571 1.78 20.25 -30.11
N VAL A 572 2.05 19.20 -30.88
CA VAL A 572 1.88 19.18 -32.33
C VAL A 572 0.73 18.25 -32.68
N CYS A 573 -0.28 18.78 -33.35
CA CYS A 573 -1.44 18.02 -33.77
C CYS A 573 -1.05 17.01 -34.86
N LEU A 574 -1.27 15.72 -34.61
CA LEU A 574 -1.00 14.63 -35.55
C LEU A 574 -2.25 14.26 -36.35
N ASN A 575 -3.42 14.36 -35.73
CA ASN A 575 -4.71 14.00 -36.31
C ASN A 575 -5.62 15.23 -36.33
N PRO A 576 -6.18 15.64 -37.48
CA PRO A 576 -7.03 16.81 -37.53
C PRO A 576 -8.38 16.53 -36.87
N GLY A 577 -8.97 17.55 -36.25
CA GLY A 577 -10.29 17.46 -35.63
C GLY A 577 -10.55 18.54 -34.59
N HIS A 578 -11.74 18.50 -34.02
CA HIS A 578 -12.10 19.33 -32.88
C HIS A 578 -11.55 18.72 -31.60
N TYR A 579 -10.79 19.51 -30.84
CA TYR A 579 -10.23 19.08 -29.56
C TYR A 579 -10.41 20.15 -28.49
N GLN A 580 -10.71 19.69 -27.29
CA GLN A 580 -10.60 20.46 -26.06
C GLN A 580 -9.35 20.00 -25.30
N LEU A 581 -8.38 20.89 -25.16
CA LEU A 581 -7.16 20.69 -24.37
C LEU A 581 -7.35 21.30 -22.99
N ALA A 582 -7.53 20.47 -21.97
CA ALA A 582 -7.72 20.90 -20.58
C ALA A 582 -6.42 20.72 -19.79
N GLY A 583 -5.66 21.81 -19.56
CA GLY A 583 -4.52 21.75 -18.65
C GLY A 583 -3.20 22.37 -19.07
N LEU A 584 -3.20 23.51 -19.77
CA LEU A 584 -1.97 24.18 -20.22
C LEU A 584 -1.77 25.57 -19.55
N PRO A 585 -1.18 25.68 -18.34
CA PRO A 585 -0.65 24.61 -17.46
C PRO A 585 -1.69 23.94 -16.57
N THR A 586 -1.27 22.86 -15.92
CA THR A 586 -1.94 22.27 -14.75
C THR A 586 -0.99 22.24 -13.56
N ILE A 587 -1.52 22.54 -12.37
CA ILE A 587 -0.90 22.18 -11.10
C ILE A 587 -2.00 21.63 -10.19
N SER A 588 -1.74 20.51 -9.54
CA SER A 588 -2.64 19.95 -8.53
C SER A 588 -2.03 20.17 -7.15
N VAL A 589 -2.78 20.80 -6.25
CA VAL A 589 -2.34 21.10 -4.88
C VAL A 589 -3.30 20.53 -3.85
N LEU A 590 -2.75 20.01 -2.76
CA LEU A 590 -3.53 19.45 -1.64
C LEU A 590 -4.34 20.54 -0.93
N VAL A 591 -5.66 20.46 -0.96
CA VAL A 591 -6.58 21.44 -0.36
C VAL A 591 -6.54 21.38 1.18
N ASP A 592 -6.47 20.18 1.72
CA ASP A 592 -6.83 19.92 3.11
C ASP A 592 -5.69 19.97 4.13
N SER A 593 -4.45 20.14 3.67
CA SER A 593 -3.28 20.21 4.56
C SER A 593 -3.04 21.62 5.13
N GLY A 594 -4.06 22.47 5.16
CA GLY A 594 -3.94 23.88 5.53
C GLY A 594 -3.32 24.74 4.44
N TRP A 595 -3.33 24.26 3.19
CA TRP A 595 -2.91 25.08 2.06
C TRP A 595 -3.98 26.11 1.72
N ARG A 596 -3.53 27.28 1.29
CA ARG A 596 -4.37 28.33 0.71
C ARG A 596 -3.89 28.59 -0.69
N HIS A 597 -4.81 28.72 -1.64
CA HIS A 597 -4.46 29.10 -2.99
C HIS A 597 -5.14 30.42 -3.37
N GLU A 598 -4.42 31.22 -4.14
CA GLU A 598 -4.91 32.44 -4.77
C GLU A 598 -4.67 32.33 -6.27
N VAL A 599 -5.69 32.67 -7.05
CA VAL A 599 -5.67 32.60 -8.52
C VAL A 599 -5.86 34.00 -9.10
N SER A 600 -5.02 34.34 -10.07
CA SER A 600 -5.17 35.50 -10.95
C SER A 600 -4.87 35.09 -12.40
N ASP A 601 -5.07 36.00 -13.36
CA ASP A 601 -5.03 35.71 -14.80
C ASP A 601 -3.73 35.04 -15.31
N LYS A 602 -2.59 35.18 -14.63
CA LYS A 602 -1.35 34.47 -15.02
C LYS A 602 -0.64 33.83 -13.86
N LEU A 603 -1.23 33.87 -12.68
CA LEU A 603 -0.51 33.53 -11.46
C LEU A 603 -1.38 32.77 -10.49
N VAL A 604 -0.84 31.64 -10.06
CA VAL A 604 -1.36 30.78 -9.00
C VAL A 604 -0.34 30.82 -7.88
N THR A 605 -0.79 31.16 -6.69
CA THR A 605 0.06 31.07 -5.49
C THR A 605 -0.59 30.10 -4.53
N CYS A 606 0.16 29.09 -4.10
CA CYS A 606 -0.26 28.14 -3.09
C CYS A 606 0.69 28.27 -1.90
N SER A 607 0.15 28.44 -0.70
CA SER A 607 0.92 28.58 0.53
C SER A 607 0.46 27.54 1.54
N GLY A 608 1.40 26.81 2.15
CA GLY A 608 1.07 25.74 3.09
C GLY A 608 2.20 25.41 4.06
N PRO A 609 2.00 24.44 4.96
CA PRO A 609 2.96 24.12 6.03
C PRO A 609 4.30 23.60 5.50
N ASN A 610 4.32 23.03 4.28
CA ASN A 610 5.52 22.49 3.66
C ASN A 610 6.22 23.52 2.74
N GLY A 611 5.74 24.76 2.68
CA GLY A 611 6.32 25.85 1.91
C GLY A 611 5.34 26.50 0.94
N ASN A 612 5.87 27.38 0.11
CA ASN A 612 5.14 28.18 -0.85
C ASN A 612 5.44 27.69 -2.27
N LEU A 613 4.40 27.58 -3.07
CA LEU A 613 4.45 27.29 -4.50
C LEU A 613 3.87 28.48 -5.25
N ARG A 614 4.53 28.88 -6.33
CA ARG A 614 4.04 29.94 -7.21
C ARG A 614 4.16 29.48 -8.65
N LEU A 615 3.04 29.30 -9.34
CA LEU A 615 2.96 28.95 -10.75
C LEU A 615 2.63 30.20 -11.57
N GLU A 616 3.52 30.61 -12.45
CA GLU A 616 3.40 31.79 -13.30
C GLU A 616 3.39 31.38 -14.78
N VAL A 617 2.30 31.73 -15.49
CA VAL A 617 2.20 31.54 -16.94
C VAL A 617 2.89 32.69 -17.64
N LEU A 618 4.02 32.39 -18.28
CA LEU A 618 4.84 33.39 -18.94
C LEU A 618 4.31 33.72 -20.33
N ASP A 619 4.00 32.66 -21.10
CA ASP A 619 3.62 32.76 -22.50
C ASP A 619 2.75 31.57 -22.90
N VAL A 620 1.77 31.83 -23.78
CA VAL A 620 0.94 30.80 -24.40
C VAL A 620 0.62 31.28 -25.82
N SER A 621 0.86 30.43 -26.81
CA SER A 621 0.70 30.78 -28.22
C SER A 621 -0.74 31.08 -28.63
N GLU A 622 -1.73 30.63 -27.85
CA GLU A 622 -3.17 30.79 -28.14
C GLU A 622 -3.92 31.38 -26.92
N PRO A 623 -4.94 32.23 -27.15
CA PRO A 623 -5.84 32.67 -26.09
C PRO A 623 -6.81 31.54 -25.71
N GLY A 624 -6.80 31.14 -24.45
CA GLY A 624 -7.78 30.29 -23.79
C GLY A 624 -8.31 30.92 -22.50
N GLU A 625 -9.40 30.39 -21.97
CA GLU A 625 -9.99 30.83 -20.70
C GLU A 625 -9.45 30.00 -19.54
N TRP A 626 -9.22 30.64 -18.39
CA TRP A 626 -8.92 29.92 -17.15
C TRP A 626 -10.19 29.29 -16.60
N GLN A 627 -10.11 28.01 -16.28
CA GLN A 627 -11.13 27.29 -15.55
C GLN A 627 -10.50 26.75 -14.27
N THR A 628 -11.07 27.17 -13.14
CA THR A 628 -10.80 26.49 -11.86
C THR A 628 -11.74 25.30 -11.83
N PHE A 629 -11.17 24.11 -11.76
CA PHE A 629 -11.96 22.90 -11.65
C PHE A 629 -12.26 22.63 -10.18
N GLU A 630 -13.41 22.02 -9.94
CA GLU A 630 -13.78 21.57 -8.60
C GLU A 630 -12.74 20.58 -8.05
N GLU A 631 -12.73 20.44 -6.73
CA GLU A 631 -11.80 19.57 -6.03
C GLU A 631 -12.01 18.12 -6.48
N SER A 632 -10.94 17.44 -6.89
CA SER A 632 -10.94 16.02 -7.22
C SER A 632 -10.21 15.24 -6.13
N SER A 633 -10.82 14.13 -5.71
CA SER A 633 -10.17 13.20 -4.79
C SER A 633 -9.03 12.46 -5.51
N THR A 634 -7.86 12.40 -4.89
CA THR A 634 -6.69 11.68 -5.42
C THR A 634 -6.19 10.66 -4.40
N ALA A 635 -5.12 9.91 -4.71
CA ALA A 635 -4.52 9.03 -3.70
C ALA A 635 -3.92 9.76 -2.48
N ARG A 636 -3.64 11.07 -2.55
CA ARG A 636 -3.00 11.84 -1.45
C ARG A 636 -3.89 12.85 -0.74
N GLY A 637 -5.11 13.10 -1.24
CA GLY A 637 -5.89 14.24 -0.77
C GLY A 637 -6.93 14.71 -1.78
N LEU A 638 -7.77 15.64 -1.35
CA LEU A 638 -8.47 16.53 -2.28
C LEU A 638 -7.45 17.46 -2.94
N HIS A 639 -7.50 17.52 -4.27
CA HIS A 639 -6.70 18.44 -5.05
C HIS A 639 -7.58 19.37 -5.87
N SER A 640 -7.23 20.64 -5.90
CA SER A 640 -7.79 21.57 -6.90
C SER A 640 -6.92 21.51 -8.15
N LYS A 641 -7.55 21.32 -9.32
CA LYS A 641 -6.90 21.48 -10.63
C LYS A 641 -7.22 22.89 -11.13
N LEU A 642 -6.18 23.66 -11.41
CA LEU A 642 -6.35 24.92 -12.13
C LEU A 642 -5.74 24.76 -13.52
N ALA A 643 -6.56 24.97 -14.53
CA ALA A 643 -6.16 24.68 -15.90
C ALA A 643 -6.72 25.71 -16.89
N ARG A 644 -5.93 26.01 -17.90
CA ARG A 644 -6.40 26.76 -19.07
C ARG A 644 -6.99 25.77 -20.06
N VAL A 645 -8.16 26.11 -20.61
CA VAL A 645 -8.84 25.31 -21.62
C VAL A 645 -8.68 25.98 -22.99
N VAL A 646 -8.25 25.18 -23.97
CA VAL A 646 -8.20 25.55 -25.38
C VAL A 646 -9.13 24.64 -26.13
N ASP A 647 -10.15 25.19 -26.79
CA ASP A 647 -11.22 24.44 -27.44
C ASP A 647 -11.41 24.95 -28.87
N ARG A 648 -10.99 24.15 -29.87
CA ARG A 648 -11.02 24.54 -31.29
C ARG A 648 -10.80 23.36 -32.24
N GLU A 649 -10.95 23.67 -33.53
CA GLU A 649 -10.44 22.83 -34.62
C GLU A 649 -8.91 22.91 -34.72
N PHE A 650 -8.27 21.75 -34.86
CA PHE A 650 -6.85 21.60 -35.15
C PHE A 650 -6.63 20.93 -36.50
N SER A 651 -5.65 21.42 -37.23
CA SER A 651 -5.10 20.81 -38.45
C SER A 651 -3.79 20.08 -38.16
N VAL A 652 -3.41 19.12 -39.01
CA VAL A 652 -2.13 18.43 -38.90
C VAL A 652 -0.98 19.44 -38.94
N GLY A 653 -0.09 19.36 -37.96
CA GLY A 653 1.05 20.27 -37.79
C GLY A 653 0.73 21.55 -37.01
N ASP A 654 -0.53 21.81 -36.68
CA ASP A 654 -0.88 22.90 -35.75
C ASP A 654 -0.12 22.70 -34.45
N THR A 655 0.55 23.77 -34.02
CA THR A 655 1.44 23.73 -32.86
C THR A 655 0.92 24.67 -31.78
N LEU A 656 0.81 24.15 -30.56
CA LEU A 656 0.54 24.94 -29.37
C LEU A 656 1.77 24.93 -28.47
N THR A 657 2.18 26.09 -27.97
CA THR A 657 3.28 26.21 -27.02
C THR A 657 2.83 26.95 -25.76
N CYS A 658 3.22 26.44 -24.59
CA CYS A 658 2.96 27.02 -23.29
C CYS A 658 4.25 27.05 -22.45
N ARG A 659 4.54 28.19 -21.82
CA ARG A 659 5.70 28.38 -20.94
C ARG A 659 5.28 28.79 -19.54
N VAL A 660 5.72 28.01 -18.56
CA VAL A 660 5.22 28.09 -17.18
C VAL A 660 6.39 28.02 -16.23
N ARG A 661 6.47 28.96 -15.30
CA ARG A 661 7.46 28.95 -14.22
C ARG A 661 6.82 28.48 -12.94
N ILE A 662 7.35 27.42 -12.34
CA ILE A 662 7.03 26.99 -10.99
C ILE A 662 8.14 27.47 -10.08
N THR A 663 7.83 28.32 -9.11
CA THR A 663 8.75 28.74 -8.05
C THR A 663 8.39 28.01 -6.76
N VAL A 664 9.40 27.51 -6.07
CA VAL A 664 9.27 26.93 -4.73
C VAL A 664 9.94 27.86 -3.71
N GLY A 665 9.29 28.03 -2.55
CA GLY A 665 9.73 28.92 -1.49
C GLY A 665 9.50 28.32 -0.11
N ILE A 666 10.25 28.83 0.86
CA ILE A 666 10.11 28.48 2.28
C ILE A 666 8.87 29.13 2.89
#